data_AF-A0A7J8FZ02-F1
#
_entry.id   AF-A0A7J8FZ02-F1
#
_cell.length_a   1.000
_cell.length_b   1.000
_cell.length_c   1.000
_cell.angle_alpha   90.00
_cell.angle_beta   90.00
_cell.angle_gamma   90.00
#
_symmetry.space_group_name_H-M   'P 1'
#
loop_
_entity.id
_entity.type
_entity.pdbx_description
1 polymer ?
#
loop_
_entity_poly.entity_id
_entity_poly.type
_entity_poly.pdbx_seq_one_letter_code
_entity_poly.pdbx_strand_id
1 'polypeptide(L)'
;MDLVLQLKNNASKLLLAIMESRHDSENAERILFNMRPRELVDVMKNAYNQGLECDHGDDEGGDDGVSPKDVGHNIYILAHQLARHNKLLQQMLKPGSDPDDGDEALKYYANHTAQIEIVRHDRTMEQIVFPVPNICEYLTRESKCRVFNTTERDEQGSKVNDFFQQTEDLYNEMKWQKKIRSNPALFWFSRHISLWGSISFNLAVFINLAVALFYPFGDDGDEGILSPLFSVLLWIAVAVCTSMLFFFSKPVGIRPFLVSVMLRSIYTIGLGPTLILLGAANLCNKIVFLVSFVGNRGTFTRGYRAVILDMAFLYHVAYVLVCMLGLFVHEFFYSFLLFDLVYREETLLNVIKSVTRNGRSIILTAVLALILVYLFSIIGFLFLKDDFTMEVDRLKNRTPITGSNDVPTMTLATMMGTCDKENCSPTIPASNADDEEYEDGIERTCDTLLMCIVTVLNQGLRNGGGVGDVLRRPSKDEPLFAARVVYDLLFYFIVIIIVLNLIFGVIIDTFADLRSEKQKKEEILKTTCFICGLERDKFDNKTVSFEEHIKSEHNMWHYLYFLVLVKVKDPTEYTGPESYVAQMIVEKNLDWFPRMRAMSLVSNEGDSEQNEIRNLQEKLESTMSLVKQLSGQLAELKEQMTEQRKNKQRLGFLGSNTPHVNHHMPPH
;
A
#
# COMPACT_ATOMS: atom_id res chain seq x y z
N MET A 1 -35.16 -36.05 -12.45
CA MET A 1 -34.07 -35.28 -13.10
C MET A 1 -32.83 -35.30 -12.21
N ASP A 2 -33.00 -35.15 -10.90
CA ASP A 2 -31.92 -35.03 -9.90
C ASP A 2 -30.96 -36.22 -9.86
N LEU A 3 -31.46 -37.47 -9.94
CA LEU A 3 -30.60 -38.66 -9.99
C LEU A 3 -29.69 -38.68 -11.23
N VAL A 4 -30.19 -38.16 -12.37
CA VAL A 4 -29.42 -38.06 -13.61
C VAL A 4 -28.37 -36.96 -13.50
N LEU A 5 -28.68 -35.83 -12.85
CA LEU A 5 -27.72 -34.76 -12.56
C LEU A 5 -26.61 -35.25 -11.63
N GLN A 6 -26.95 -36.00 -10.58
CA GLN A 6 -25.97 -36.59 -9.67
C GLN A 6 -25.08 -37.61 -10.38
N LEU A 7 -25.64 -38.45 -11.27
CA LEU A 7 -24.86 -39.36 -12.10
C LEU A 7 -23.88 -38.60 -13.00
N LYS A 8 -24.32 -37.53 -13.67
CA LYS A 8 -23.48 -36.68 -14.51
C LYS A 8 -22.37 -36.01 -13.70
N ASN A 9 -22.67 -35.53 -12.49
CA ASN A 9 -21.69 -34.93 -11.58
C ASN A 9 -20.62 -35.95 -11.14
N ASN A 10 -21.04 -37.15 -10.74
CA ASN A 10 -20.10 -38.20 -10.34
C ASN A 10 -19.24 -38.67 -11.52
N ALA A 11 -19.83 -38.77 -12.72
CA ALA A 11 -19.10 -39.11 -13.93
C ALA A 11 -18.08 -38.03 -14.32
N SER A 12 -18.43 -36.74 -14.21
CA SER A 12 -17.49 -35.64 -14.49
C SER A 12 -16.36 -35.59 -13.46
N LYS A 13 -16.66 -35.76 -12.16
CA LYS A 13 -15.65 -35.90 -11.10
C LYS A 13 -14.68 -37.07 -11.38
N LEU A 14 -15.19 -38.23 -11.83
CA LEU A 14 -14.36 -39.38 -12.20
C LEU A 14 -13.42 -39.07 -13.38
N LEU A 15 -13.91 -38.40 -14.41
CA LEU A 15 -13.09 -38.03 -15.57
C LEU A 15 -11.99 -37.03 -15.20
N LEU A 16 -12.31 -36.06 -14.35
CA LEU A 16 -11.32 -35.12 -13.81
C LEU A 16 -10.25 -35.85 -12.98
N ALA A 17 -10.65 -36.82 -12.15
CA ALA A 17 -9.72 -37.64 -11.37
C ALA A 17 -8.79 -38.51 -12.25
N ILE A 18 -9.24 -38.96 -13.42
CA ILE A 18 -8.40 -39.69 -14.38
C ILE A 18 -7.33 -38.77 -15.00
N MET A 19 -7.66 -37.50 -15.20
CA MET A 19 -6.78 -36.47 -15.77
C MET A 19 -5.87 -35.80 -14.72
N GLU A 20 -6.12 -36.01 -13.43
CA GLU A 20 -5.42 -35.34 -12.34
C GLU A 20 -3.94 -35.77 -12.27
N SER A 21 -3.04 -34.80 -12.11
CA SER A 21 -1.58 -35.00 -11.99
C SER A 21 -0.92 -35.75 -13.18
N ARG A 22 -1.50 -35.69 -14.39
CA ARG A 22 -0.99 -36.36 -15.59
C ARG A 22 -0.55 -35.36 -16.65
N HIS A 23 0.65 -35.55 -17.19
CA HIS A 23 1.23 -34.73 -18.27
C HIS A 23 1.26 -35.48 -19.62
N ASP A 24 0.95 -36.78 -19.61
CA ASP A 24 0.88 -37.65 -20.77
C ASP A 24 -0.37 -37.39 -21.62
N SER A 25 -0.21 -37.42 -22.95
CA SER A 25 -1.33 -37.17 -23.88
C SER A 25 -2.24 -38.39 -24.08
N GLU A 26 -1.80 -39.60 -23.70
CA GLU A 26 -2.52 -40.85 -24.02
C GLU A 26 -3.95 -40.87 -23.44
N ASN A 27 -4.10 -40.48 -22.17
CA ASN A 27 -5.41 -40.42 -21.52
C ASN A 27 -6.30 -39.35 -22.14
N ALA A 28 -5.74 -38.17 -22.42
CA ALA A 28 -6.45 -37.06 -23.05
C ALA A 28 -6.96 -37.44 -24.45
N GLU A 29 -6.10 -38.08 -25.25
CA GLU A 29 -6.43 -38.57 -26.59
C GLU A 29 -7.52 -39.64 -26.55
N ARG A 30 -7.44 -40.57 -25.58
CA ARG A 30 -8.45 -41.62 -25.42
C ARG A 30 -9.81 -41.08 -25.00
N ILE A 31 -9.85 -40.03 -24.18
CA ILE A 31 -11.09 -39.33 -23.83
C ILE A 31 -11.64 -38.59 -25.05
N LEU A 32 -10.79 -37.83 -25.77
CA LEU A 32 -11.17 -37.08 -26.97
C LEU A 32 -11.58 -37.98 -28.15
N PHE A 33 -11.11 -39.22 -28.19
CA PHE A 33 -11.56 -40.21 -29.17
C PHE A 33 -13.01 -40.63 -28.92
N ASN A 34 -13.41 -40.77 -27.66
CA ASN A 34 -14.76 -41.20 -27.27
C ASN A 34 -15.74 -40.02 -27.12
N MET A 35 -15.26 -38.81 -26.85
CA MET A 35 -16.07 -37.62 -26.67
C MET A 35 -15.83 -36.61 -27.78
N ARG A 36 -16.88 -36.27 -28.53
CA ARG A 36 -16.77 -35.28 -29.61
C ARG A 36 -16.65 -33.87 -29.02
N PRO A 37 -15.60 -33.09 -29.39
CA PRO A 37 -15.37 -31.74 -28.88
C PRO A 37 -16.56 -30.77 -29.01
N ARG A 38 -17.34 -30.86 -30.11
CA ARG A 38 -18.55 -30.03 -30.30
C ARG A 38 -19.67 -30.39 -29.32
N GLU A 39 -19.91 -31.68 -29.12
CA GLU A 39 -20.96 -32.15 -28.21
C GLU A 39 -20.65 -31.76 -26.76
N LEU A 40 -19.38 -31.74 -26.35
CA LEU A 40 -18.97 -31.24 -25.04
C LEU A 40 -19.36 -29.78 -24.83
N VAL A 41 -19.11 -28.94 -25.84
CA VAL A 41 -19.45 -27.51 -25.82
C VAL A 41 -20.97 -27.31 -25.81
N ASP A 42 -21.73 -28.09 -26.57
CA ASP A 42 -23.19 -28.00 -26.58
C ASP A 42 -23.79 -28.44 -25.23
N VAL A 43 -23.27 -29.51 -24.61
CA VAL A 43 -23.75 -30.01 -23.32
C VAL A 43 -23.50 -29.01 -22.19
N MET A 44 -22.32 -28.35 -22.14
CA MET A 44 -22.04 -27.35 -21.10
C MET A 44 -22.92 -26.09 -21.24
N LYS A 45 -23.23 -25.67 -22.48
CA LYS A 45 -24.16 -24.57 -22.75
C LYS A 45 -25.59 -24.92 -22.35
N ASN A 46 -26.04 -26.12 -22.69
CA ASN A 46 -27.36 -26.60 -22.31
C ASN A 46 -27.50 -26.69 -20.78
N ALA A 47 -26.46 -27.15 -20.07
CA ALA A 47 -26.44 -27.19 -18.61
C ALA A 47 -26.52 -25.78 -17.97
N TYR A 48 -25.86 -24.79 -18.57
CA TYR A 48 -25.96 -23.39 -18.13
C TYR A 48 -27.38 -22.86 -18.29
N ASN A 49 -27.98 -23.05 -19.47
CA ASN A 49 -29.33 -22.58 -19.77
C ASN A 49 -30.38 -23.25 -18.88
N GLN A 50 -30.25 -24.57 -18.63
CA GLN A 50 -31.10 -25.28 -17.66
C GLN A 50 -31.01 -24.67 -16.26
N GLY A 51 -29.81 -24.28 -15.84
CA GLY A 51 -29.64 -23.62 -14.55
C GLY A 51 -30.20 -22.19 -14.49
N LEU A 52 -30.24 -21.45 -15.60
CA LEU A 52 -30.92 -20.15 -15.65
C LEU A 52 -32.44 -20.29 -15.52
N GLU A 53 -33.01 -21.32 -16.13
CA GLU A 53 -34.44 -21.63 -16.00
C GLU A 53 -34.80 -22.03 -14.55
N CYS A 54 -33.92 -22.75 -13.86
CA CYS A 54 -34.10 -23.10 -12.45
C CYS A 54 -33.99 -21.89 -11.50
N ASP A 55 -33.06 -20.95 -11.72
CA ASP A 55 -32.93 -19.75 -10.86
C ASP A 55 -34.13 -18.78 -10.97
N HIS A 56 -34.92 -18.86 -12.05
CA HIS A 56 -36.11 -18.03 -12.27
C HIS A 56 -37.41 -18.65 -11.75
N GLY A 57 -37.39 -19.93 -11.35
CA GLY A 57 -38.54 -20.65 -10.79
C GLY A 57 -38.27 -21.12 -9.36
N ASP A 58 -38.89 -20.45 -8.40
CA ASP A 58 -39.01 -20.82 -6.99
C ASP A 58 -37.73 -20.79 -6.11
N ASP A 59 -37.55 -19.63 -5.45
CA ASP A 59 -37.01 -19.54 -4.09
C ASP A 59 -37.85 -20.45 -3.17
N GLU A 60 -37.40 -21.68 -2.87
CA GLU A 60 -37.69 -22.42 -1.61
C GLU A 60 -37.09 -23.85 -1.53
N GLY A 61 -36.17 -24.26 -2.42
CA GLY A 61 -35.48 -25.56 -2.33
C GLY A 61 -34.10 -25.45 -1.68
N GLY A 62 -33.88 -26.16 -0.56
CA GLY A 62 -32.62 -26.16 0.19
C GLY A 62 -31.36 -26.48 -0.64
N ASP A 63 -30.25 -25.92 -0.17
CA ASP A 63 -28.85 -25.94 -0.66
C ASP A 63 -28.21 -27.34 -0.91
N ASP A 64 -28.99 -28.43 -0.87
CA ASP A 64 -28.51 -29.82 -0.91
C ASP A 64 -28.65 -30.48 -2.31
N GLY A 65 -29.17 -29.76 -3.30
CA GLY A 65 -29.32 -30.26 -4.69
C GLY A 65 -28.12 -29.92 -5.58
N VAL A 66 -27.61 -30.89 -6.35
CA VAL A 66 -26.56 -30.63 -7.36
C VAL A 66 -27.12 -29.73 -8.47
N SER A 67 -26.58 -28.51 -8.62
CA SER A 67 -27.09 -27.59 -9.64
C SER A 67 -26.62 -28.00 -11.06
N PRO A 68 -27.46 -27.82 -12.09
CA PRO A 68 -27.03 -28.02 -13.48
C PRO A 68 -25.84 -27.14 -13.88
N LYS A 69 -25.72 -25.93 -13.31
CA LYS A 69 -24.58 -25.02 -13.56
C LYS A 69 -23.27 -25.62 -13.06
N ASP A 70 -23.26 -26.27 -11.90
CA ASP A 70 -22.04 -26.90 -11.35
C ASP A 70 -21.60 -28.10 -12.19
N VAL A 71 -22.56 -28.90 -12.66
CA VAL A 71 -22.27 -30.01 -13.59
C VAL A 71 -21.71 -29.47 -14.91
N GLY A 72 -22.30 -28.40 -15.45
CA GLY A 72 -21.80 -27.72 -16.64
C GLY A 72 -20.39 -27.15 -16.46
N HIS A 73 -20.09 -26.60 -15.27
CA HIS A 73 -18.79 -26.07 -14.92
C HIS A 73 -17.72 -27.19 -14.82
N ASN A 74 -18.06 -28.33 -14.21
CA ASN A 74 -17.15 -29.50 -14.16
C ASN A 74 -16.80 -30.01 -15.57
N ILE A 75 -17.78 -29.99 -16.49
CA ILE A 75 -17.55 -30.35 -17.90
C ILE A 75 -16.66 -29.29 -18.59
N TYR A 76 -16.86 -28.01 -18.30
CA TYR A 76 -15.99 -26.94 -18.80
C TYR A 76 -14.54 -27.11 -18.34
N ILE A 77 -14.30 -27.42 -17.05
CA ILE A 77 -12.95 -27.67 -16.52
C ILE A 77 -12.29 -28.86 -17.23
N LEU A 78 -13.04 -29.96 -17.43
CA LEU A 78 -12.54 -31.11 -18.17
C LEU A 78 -12.17 -30.72 -19.61
N ALA A 79 -13.05 -30.00 -20.30
CA ALA A 79 -12.79 -29.52 -21.66
C ALA A 79 -11.57 -28.60 -21.71
N HIS A 80 -11.40 -27.73 -20.70
CA HIS A 80 -10.25 -26.84 -20.57
C HIS A 80 -8.94 -27.63 -20.41
N GLN A 81 -8.92 -28.69 -19.60
CA GLN A 81 -7.76 -29.58 -19.46
C GLN A 81 -7.46 -30.32 -20.76
N LEU A 82 -8.47 -30.87 -21.44
CA LEU A 82 -8.32 -31.56 -22.72
C LEU A 82 -7.88 -30.63 -23.86
N ALA A 83 -8.25 -29.34 -23.80
CA ALA A 83 -7.89 -28.34 -24.81
C ALA A 83 -6.38 -28.12 -24.93
N ARG A 84 -5.59 -28.48 -23.90
CA ARG A 84 -4.11 -28.44 -23.95
C ARG A 84 -3.55 -29.37 -25.03
N HIS A 85 -4.24 -30.47 -25.32
CA HIS A 85 -3.83 -31.46 -26.32
C HIS A 85 -4.58 -31.32 -27.65
N ASN A 86 -5.62 -30.48 -27.73
CA ASN A 86 -6.45 -30.33 -28.92
C ASN A 86 -6.74 -28.85 -29.27
N LYS A 87 -6.07 -28.36 -30.32
CA LYS A 87 -6.21 -26.98 -30.82
C LYS A 87 -7.64 -26.62 -31.26
N LEU A 88 -8.41 -27.59 -31.78
CA LEU A 88 -9.80 -27.35 -32.19
C LEU A 88 -10.67 -27.01 -30.98
N LEU A 89 -10.54 -27.79 -29.90
CA LEU A 89 -11.27 -27.54 -28.65
C LEU A 89 -10.84 -26.21 -28.01
N GLN A 90 -9.54 -25.90 -28.03
CA GLN A 90 -9.03 -24.62 -27.55
C GLN A 90 -9.64 -23.41 -28.28
N GLN A 91 -9.89 -23.51 -29.59
CA GLN A 91 -10.57 -22.45 -30.35
C GLN A 91 -12.04 -22.34 -30.00
N MET A 92 -12.74 -23.46 -29.79
CA MET A 92 -14.17 -23.47 -29.45
C MET A 92 -14.48 -23.00 -28.03
N LEU A 93 -13.53 -23.11 -27.09
CA LEU A 93 -13.70 -22.62 -25.72
C LEU A 93 -13.45 -21.12 -25.57
N LYS A 94 -12.92 -20.44 -26.60
CA LYS A 94 -12.72 -18.99 -26.55
C LYS A 94 -14.08 -18.29 -26.69
N PRO A 95 -14.47 -17.44 -25.72
CA PRO A 95 -15.69 -16.65 -25.87
C PRO A 95 -15.54 -15.74 -27.09
N GLY A 96 -16.54 -15.76 -27.98
CA GLY A 96 -16.57 -14.94 -29.19
C GLY A 96 -16.43 -13.44 -28.87
N SER A 97 -15.83 -12.69 -29.79
CA SER A 97 -15.61 -11.24 -29.65
C SER A 97 -16.83 -10.37 -29.92
N ASP A 98 -17.91 -10.95 -30.47
CA ASP A 98 -19.16 -10.23 -30.77
C ASP A 98 -20.15 -10.28 -29.59
N PRO A 99 -20.74 -9.14 -29.15
CA PRO A 99 -21.72 -9.09 -28.07
C PRO A 99 -23.05 -9.81 -28.39
N ASP A 100 -23.43 -9.89 -29.66
CA ASP A 100 -24.70 -10.47 -30.13
C ASP A 100 -24.60 -11.95 -30.55
N ASP A 101 -23.39 -12.48 -30.71
CA ASP A 101 -23.12 -13.90 -31.07
C ASP A 101 -22.33 -14.64 -29.96
N GLY A 102 -22.27 -14.04 -28.77
CA GLY A 102 -21.39 -14.44 -27.68
C GLY A 102 -22.05 -15.41 -26.71
N ASP A 103 -21.57 -16.66 -26.70
CA ASP A 103 -21.92 -17.70 -25.72
C ASP A 103 -21.75 -17.23 -24.26
N GLU A 104 -22.81 -16.67 -23.68
CA GLU A 104 -22.84 -16.16 -22.29
C GLU A 104 -22.41 -17.24 -21.28
N ALA A 105 -22.77 -18.50 -21.56
CA ALA A 105 -22.34 -19.68 -20.81
C ALA A 105 -20.81 -19.83 -20.75
N LEU A 106 -20.13 -19.72 -21.90
CA LEU A 106 -18.66 -19.85 -21.95
C LEU A 106 -17.97 -18.69 -21.23
N LYS A 107 -18.52 -17.47 -21.36
CA LYS A 107 -18.01 -16.30 -20.65
C LYS A 107 -18.19 -16.44 -19.14
N TYR A 108 -19.33 -16.98 -18.69
CA TYR A 108 -19.60 -17.27 -17.28
C TYR A 108 -18.59 -18.28 -16.72
N TYR A 109 -18.42 -19.43 -17.38
CA TYR A 109 -17.48 -20.46 -16.92
C TYR A 109 -16.03 -19.97 -16.94
N ALA A 110 -15.61 -19.24 -17.98
CA ALA A 110 -14.27 -18.67 -18.08
C ALA A 110 -13.97 -17.68 -16.94
N ASN A 111 -14.92 -16.83 -16.55
CA ASN A 111 -14.74 -15.88 -15.46
C ASN A 111 -14.72 -16.53 -14.07
N HIS A 112 -15.35 -17.70 -13.93
CA HIS A 112 -15.43 -18.45 -12.66
C HIS A 112 -14.49 -19.66 -12.63
N THR A 113 -13.59 -19.81 -13.61
CA THR A 113 -12.54 -20.83 -13.58
C THR A 113 -11.21 -20.17 -13.25
N ALA A 114 -10.49 -20.72 -12.28
CA ALA A 114 -9.13 -20.31 -11.96
C ALA A 114 -8.18 -21.49 -12.15
N GLN A 115 -6.93 -21.16 -12.48
CA GLN A 115 -5.83 -22.12 -12.56
C GLN A 115 -4.67 -21.65 -11.68
N ILE A 116 -3.99 -22.59 -11.05
CA ILE A 116 -2.79 -22.37 -10.23
C ILE A 116 -1.76 -23.47 -10.50
N GLU A 117 -0.50 -23.19 -10.17
CA GLU A 117 0.58 -24.18 -10.15
C GLU A 117 0.97 -24.48 -8.71
N ILE A 118 1.18 -25.75 -8.38
CA ILE A 118 1.63 -26.17 -7.05
C ILE A 118 2.84 -27.10 -7.15
N VAL A 119 3.58 -27.18 -6.04
CA VAL A 119 4.71 -28.08 -5.86
C VAL A 119 4.34 -29.20 -4.90
N ARG A 120 4.49 -30.45 -5.35
CA ARG A 120 4.32 -31.65 -4.52
C ARG A 120 5.57 -31.92 -3.67
N HIS A 121 5.47 -32.85 -2.72
CA HIS A 121 6.58 -33.22 -1.81
C HIS A 121 7.82 -33.76 -2.56
N ASP A 122 7.62 -34.40 -3.71
CA ASP A 122 8.65 -34.91 -4.62
C ASP A 122 9.27 -33.82 -5.53
N ARG A 123 8.89 -32.54 -5.31
CA ARG A 123 9.29 -31.37 -6.08
C ARG A 123 8.75 -31.33 -7.51
N THR A 124 7.83 -32.22 -7.88
CA THR A 124 7.13 -32.14 -9.15
C THR A 124 6.14 -30.98 -9.14
N MET A 125 5.95 -30.40 -10.32
CA MET A 125 5.03 -29.29 -10.54
C MET A 125 3.74 -29.83 -11.14
N GLU A 126 2.61 -29.35 -10.64
CA GLU A 126 1.29 -29.71 -11.11
C GLU A 126 0.44 -28.45 -11.31
N GLN A 127 -0.42 -28.48 -12.32
CA GLN A 127 -1.43 -27.45 -12.54
C GLN A 127 -2.78 -27.92 -12.03
N ILE A 128 -3.43 -27.12 -11.17
CA ILE A 128 -4.79 -27.36 -10.68
C ILE A 128 -5.73 -26.34 -11.32
N VAL A 129 -6.84 -26.82 -11.85
CA VAL A 129 -7.93 -25.98 -12.37
C VAL A 129 -9.17 -26.22 -11.51
N PHE A 130 -9.77 -25.15 -11.00
CA PHE A 130 -10.86 -25.24 -10.04
C PHE A 130 -11.89 -24.10 -10.23
N PRO A 131 -13.14 -24.30 -9.79
CA PRO A 131 -14.15 -23.25 -9.81
C PRO A 131 -13.93 -22.24 -8.69
N VAL A 132 -14.02 -20.95 -9.00
CA VAL A 132 -13.88 -19.85 -8.03
C VAL A 132 -15.10 -19.83 -7.10
N PRO A 133 -14.92 -19.90 -5.77
CA PRO A 133 -16.03 -19.82 -4.82
C PRO A 133 -16.80 -18.50 -4.94
N ASN A 134 -18.13 -18.55 -4.86
CA ASN A 134 -19.00 -17.36 -4.97
C ASN A 134 -18.66 -16.27 -3.93
N ILE A 135 -18.15 -16.65 -2.76
CA ILE A 135 -17.74 -15.69 -1.72
C ILE A 135 -16.58 -14.77 -2.18
N CYS A 136 -15.76 -15.22 -3.13
CA CYS A 136 -14.59 -14.50 -3.62
C CYS A 136 -14.95 -13.28 -4.50
N GLU A 137 -16.18 -13.23 -5.05
CA GLU A 137 -16.68 -12.09 -5.82
C GLU A 137 -16.85 -10.83 -4.95
N TYR A 138 -17.04 -11.00 -3.65
CA TYR A 138 -17.25 -9.90 -2.70
C TYR A 138 -15.95 -9.20 -2.28
N LEU A 139 -14.79 -9.59 -2.83
CA LEU A 139 -13.52 -8.95 -2.57
C LEU A 139 -13.42 -7.57 -3.23
N THR A 140 -13.17 -6.53 -2.44
CA THR A 140 -13.12 -5.15 -2.95
C THR A 140 -11.85 -4.87 -3.78
N ARG A 141 -11.97 -4.02 -4.81
CA ARG A 141 -10.82 -3.59 -5.63
C ARG A 141 -9.79 -2.80 -4.81
N GLU A 142 -10.23 -2.06 -3.80
CA GLU A 142 -9.37 -1.32 -2.89
C GLU A 142 -8.48 -2.27 -2.08
N SER A 143 -9.05 -3.33 -1.50
CA SER A 143 -8.28 -4.35 -0.79
C SER A 143 -7.32 -5.08 -1.72
N LYS A 144 -7.72 -5.37 -2.97
CA LYS A 144 -6.80 -5.93 -3.98
C LYS A 144 -5.59 -5.03 -4.22
N CYS A 145 -5.82 -3.74 -4.44
CA CYS A 145 -4.75 -2.75 -4.65
C CYS A 145 -3.86 -2.61 -3.40
N ARG A 146 -4.47 -2.57 -2.21
CA ARG A 146 -3.78 -2.45 -0.93
C ARG A 146 -2.81 -3.61 -0.71
N VAL A 147 -3.28 -4.85 -0.85
CA VAL A 147 -2.44 -6.05 -0.65
C VAL A 147 -1.32 -6.08 -1.69
N PHE A 148 -1.62 -5.82 -2.97
CA PHE A 148 -0.62 -5.79 -4.04
C PHE A 148 0.56 -4.83 -3.75
N ASN A 149 0.26 -3.63 -3.24
CA ASN A 149 1.25 -2.59 -2.97
C ASN A 149 1.91 -2.69 -1.58
N THR A 150 1.22 -3.25 -0.59
CA THR A 150 1.69 -3.28 0.80
C THR A 150 2.52 -4.53 1.11
N THR A 151 2.26 -5.66 0.43
CA THR A 151 2.92 -6.94 0.75
C THR A 151 4.45 -6.83 0.67
N GLU A 152 5.11 -7.20 1.77
CA GLU A 152 6.56 -7.13 1.91
C GLU A 152 7.23 -8.45 1.52
N ARG A 153 8.53 -8.39 1.21
CA ARG A 153 9.35 -9.57 0.95
C ARG A 153 9.93 -10.05 2.29
N ASP A 154 9.90 -11.37 2.49
CA ASP A 154 10.61 -12.00 3.60
C ASP A 154 12.14 -11.97 3.41
N GLU A 155 12.87 -12.51 4.38
CA GLU A 155 14.33 -12.62 4.33
C GLU A 155 14.84 -13.47 3.14
N GLN A 156 13.98 -14.33 2.59
CA GLN A 156 14.27 -15.19 1.43
C GLN A 156 13.88 -14.50 0.10
N GLY A 157 13.38 -13.27 0.14
CA GLY A 157 12.96 -12.49 -1.03
C GLY A 157 11.56 -12.83 -1.56
N SER A 158 10.78 -13.66 -0.87
CA SER A 158 9.42 -14.07 -1.26
C SER A 158 8.34 -13.20 -0.61
N LYS A 159 7.30 -12.87 -1.38
CA LYS A 159 6.11 -12.15 -0.88
C LYS A 159 5.02 -13.06 -0.33
N VAL A 160 5.17 -14.38 -0.49
CA VAL A 160 4.13 -15.36 -0.22
C VAL A 160 3.81 -15.45 1.27
N ASN A 161 4.81 -15.33 2.15
CA ASN A 161 4.60 -15.47 3.59
C ASN A 161 3.64 -14.40 4.15
N ASP A 162 3.92 -13.12 3.87
CA ASP A 162 3.07 -12.01 4.31
C ASP A 162 1.68 -12.08 3.65
N PHE A 163 1.61 -12.42 2.37
CA PHE A 163 0.34 -12.64 1.67
C PHE A 163 -0.52 -13.75 2.32
N PHE A 164 0.10 -14.86 2.73
CA PHE A 164 -0.60 -15.97 3.38
C PHE A 164 -1.17 -15.55 4.74
N GLN A 165 -0.43 -14.77 5.54
CA GLN A 165 -0.92 -14.25 6.82
C GLN A 165 -2.15 -13.35 6.66
N GLN A 166 -2.22 -12.59 5.57
CA GLN A 166 -3.35 -11.71 5.25
C GLN A 166 -4.57 -12.45 4.68
N THR A 167 -4.46 -13.74 4.33
CA THR A 167 -5.55 -14.48 3.68
C THR A 167 -6.78 -14.63 4.57
N GLU A 168 -6.57 -14.92 5.87
CA GLU A 168 -7.65 -15.02 6.87
C GLU A 168 -8.45 -13.72 6.99
N ASP A 169 -7.73 -12.60 6.95
CA ASP A 169 -8.29 -11.27 7.04
C ASP A 169 -9.15 -10.93 5.81
N LEU A 170 -8.66 -11.26 4.62
CA LEU A 170 -9.39 -11.08 3.37
C LEU A 170 -10.63 -11.97 3.33
N TYR A 171 -10.56 -13.22 3.82
CA TYR A 171 -11.72 -14.10 3.90
C TYR A 171 -12.81 -13.54 4.82
N ASN A 172 -12.43 -13.02 5.98
CA ASN A 172 -13.36 -12.37 6.90
C ASN A 172 -13.96 -11.09 6.30
N GLU A 173 -13.17 -10.31 5.55
CA GLU A 173 -13.66 -9.16 4.77
C GLU A 173 -14.71 -9.58 3.74
N MET A 174 -14.46 -10.64 2.97
CA MET A 174 -15.41 -11.15 1.96
C MET A 174 -16.72 -11.62 2.60
N LYS A 175 -16.64 -12.33 3.73
CA LYS A 175 -17.83 -12.76 4.52
C LYS A 175 -18.63 -11.56 5.02
N TRP A 176 -17.94 -10.52 5.47
CA TRP A 176 -18.56 -9.28 5.89
C TRP A 176 -19.20 -8.51 4.72
N GLN A 177 -18.53 -8.42 3.58
CA GLN A 177 -19.05 -7.79 2.37
C GLN A 177 -20.30 -8.50 1.81
N LYS A 178 -20.36 -9.84 1.90
CA LYS A 178 -21.59 -10.59 1.60
C LYS A 178 -22.72 -10.19 2.55
N LYS A 179 -22.44 -10.08 3.85
CA LYS A 179 -23.42 -9.68 4.87
C LYS A 179 -23.89 -8.23 4.71
N ILE A 180 -23.00 -7.28 4.40
CA ILE A 180 -23.38 -5.86 4.29
C ILE A 180 -24.25 -5.60 3.05
N ARG A 181 -24.06 -6.37 1.97
CA ARG A 181 -24.90 -6.28 0.76
C ARG A 181 -26.36 -6.68 1.00
N SER A 182 -26.65 -7.45 2.06
CA SER A 182 -28.03 -7.74 2.46
C SER A 182 -28.76 -6.51 3.02
N ASN A 183 -28.02 -5.45 3.40
CA ASN A 183 -28.59 -4.17 3.82
C ASN A 183 -28.19 -3.06 2.82
N PRO A 184 -29.09 -2.72 1.87
CA PRO A 184 -28.79 -1.78 0.80
C PRO A 184 -28.35 -0.39 1.30
N ALA A 185 -28.90 0.08 2.42
CA ALA A 185 -28.59 1.39 2.97
C ALA A 185 -27.14 1.45 3.48
N LEU A 186 -26.74 0.51 4.34
CA LEU A 186 -25.37 0.45 4.87
C LEU A 186 -24.34 0.20 3.77
N PHE A 187 -24.67 -0.66 2.80
CA PHE A 187 -23.80 -0.89 1.64
C PHE A 187 -23.59 0.38 0.82
N TRP A 188 -24.64 1.17 0.59
CA TRP A 188 -24.54 2.43 -0.15
C TRP A 188 -23.61 3.44 0.55
N PHE A 189 -23.77 3.64 1.86
CA PHE A 189 -22.88 4.50 2.65
C PHE A 189 -21.43 4.01 2.61
N SER A 190 -21.22 2.72 2.87
CA SER A 190 -19.89 2.07 2.90
C SER A 190 -19.16 2.15 1.56
N ARG A 191 -19.88 1.97 0.43
CA ARG A 191 -19.29 1.99 -0.92
C ARG A 191 -18.70 3.34 -1.30
N HIS A 192 -19.25 4.43 -0.75
CA HIS A 192 -18.90 5.80 -1.10
C HIS A 192 -17.94 6.45 -0.09
N ILE A 193 -17.08 5.68 0.58
CA ILE A 193 -16.12 6.15 1.59
C ILE A 193 -15.26 7.33 1.12
N SER A 194 -14.76 7.31 -0.12
CA SER A 194 -13.92 8.37 -0.68
C SER A 194 -14.67 9.70 -0.87
N LEU A 195 -15.97 9.65 -1.16
CA LEU A 195 -16.82 10.85 -1.29
C LEU A 195 -17.01 11.52 0.07
N TRP A 196 -17.36 10.74 1.10
CA TRP A 196 -17.55 11.25 2.46
C TRP A 196 -16.28 11.90 3.02
N GLY A 197 -15.12 11.28 2.78
CA GLY A 197 -13.82 11.87 3.12
C GLY A 197 -13.57 13.18 2.37
N SER A 198 -13.88 13.23 1.08
CA SER A 198 -13.72 14.46 0.29
C SER A 198 -14.62 15.60 0.75
N ILE A 199 -15.86 15.31 1.13
CA ILE A 199 -16.81 16.31 1.62
C ILE A 199 -16.33 16.88 2.95
N SER A 200 -15.90 16.02 3.89
CA SER A 200 -15.42 16.46 5.20
C SER A 200 -14.22 17.40 5.09
N PHE A 201 -13.24 17.04 4.25
CA PHE A 201 -12.06 17.87 4.03
C PHE A 201 -12.41 19.23 3.39
N ASN A 202 -13.27 19.23 2.36
CA ASN A 202 -13.68 20.48 1.72
C ASN A 202 -14.44 21.39 2.71
N LEU A 203 -15.34 20.84 3.52
CA LEU A 203 -16.04 21.59 4.57
C LEU A 203 -15.05 22.16 5.59
N ALA A 204 -14.06 21.39 6.04
CA ALA A 204 -13.01 21.87 6.94
C ALA A 204 -12.23 23.05 6.33
N VAL A 205 -11.85 22.98 5.05
CA VAL A 205 -11.17 24.08 4.35
C VAL A 205 -12.06 25.33 4.29
N PHE A 206 -13.34 25.17 3.97
CA PHE A 206 -14.28 26.31 3.91
C PHE A 206 -14.51 26.97 5.27
N ILE A 207 -14.68 26.17 6.33
CA ILE A 207 -14.83 26.68 7.70
C ILE A 207 -13.58 27.49 8.11
N ASN A 208 -12.39 26.93 7.89
CA ASN A 208 -11.15 27.61 8.25
C ASN A 208 -10.90 28.87 7.41
N LEU A 209 -11.28 28.87 6.13
CA LEU A 209 -11.21 30.05 5.28
C LEU A 209 -12.18 31.15 5.77
N ALA A 210 -13.38 30.77 6.20
CA ALA A 210 -14.36 31.68 6.78
C ALA A 210 -13.81 32.34 8.06
N VAL A 211 -13.27 31.54 8.97
CA VAL A 211 -12.67 32.02 10.22
C VAL A 211 -11.49 32.93 9.92
N ALA A 212 -10.61 32.56 8.98
CA ALA A 212 -9.44 33.39 8.63
C ALA A 212 -9.79 34.75 8.02
N LEU A 213 -10.89 34.85 7.26
CA LEU A 213 -11.28 36.09 6.58
C LEU A 213 -12.09 37.04 7.45
N PHE A 214 -12.87 36.51 8.39
CA PHE A 214 -13.89 37.28 9.09
C PHE A 214 -13.72 37.30 10.63
N TYR A 215 -12.61 36.77 11.15
CA TYR A 215 -12.24 36.87 12.57
C TYR A 215 -11.40 38.14 12.83
N PRO A 216 -11.59 38.87 13.96
CA PRO A 216 -12.56 38.64 15.03
C PRO A 216 -13.99 38.95 14.59
N PHE A 217 -14.94 38.17 15.10
CA PHE A 217 -16.35 38.39 14.83
C PHE A 217 -16.76 39.72 15.45
N GLY A 218 -17.11 40.71 14.61
CA GLY A 218 -17.40 42.06 15.05
C GLY A 218 -18.53 42.08 16.09
N ASP A 219 -18.20 42.54 17.30
CA ASP A 219 -19.14 42.94 18.36
C ASP A 219 -19.51 44.43 18.23
N ASP A 220 -19.00 45.09 17.17
CA ASP A 220 -19.35 46.45 16.82
C ASP A 220 -20.65 46.41 16.02
N GLY A 221 -21.67 47.14 16.48
CA GLY A 221 -23.08 47.06 16.06
C GLY A 221 -23.44 47.32 14.58
N ASP A 222 -22.55 47.05 13.64
CA ASP A 222 -22.87 46.83 12.24
C ASP A 222 -23.30 45.37 12.04
N GLU A 223 -24.49 45.02 12.57
CA GLU A 223 -25.23 43.85 12.13
C GLU A 223 -25.55 43.98 10.63
N GLY A 224 -24.61 43.59 9.78
CA GLY A 224 -24.87 42.93 8.50
C GLY A 224 -25.91 43.53 7.53
N ILE A 225 -26.15 44.84 7.51
CA ILE A 225 -26.92 45.44 6.40
C ILE A 225 -25.97 45.61 5.21
N LEU A 226 -25.80 44.54 4.44
CA LEU A 226 -25.14 44.62 3.14
C LEU A 226 -25.86 45.65 2.29
N SER A 227 -25.13 46.55 1.62
CA SER A 227 -25.76 47.48 0.68
C SER A 227 -26.60 46.68 -0.34
N PRO A 228 -27.79 47.17 -0.75
CA PRO A 228 -28.70 46.44 -1.64
C PRO A 228 -28.02 45.93 -2.91
N LEU A 229 -27.00 46.64 -3.39
CA LEU A 229 -26.18 46.27 -4.55
C LEU A 229 -25.38 44.98 -4.31
N PHE A 230 -24.71 44.84 -3.17
CA PHE A 230 -23.96 43.62 -2.83
C PHE A 230 -24.90 42.43 -2.59
N SER A 231 -26.09 42.66 -2.02
CA SER A 231 -27.09 41.61 -1.82
C SER A 231 -27.62 41.07 -3.15
N VAL A 232 -27.92 41.95 -4.12
CA VAL A 232 -28.32 41.57 -5.48
C VAL A 232 -27.18 40.86 -6.21
N LEU A 233 -25.94 41.34 -6.08
CA LEU A 233 -24.77 40.71 -6.70
C LEU A 233 -24.55 39.28 -6.20
N LEU A 234 -24.74 39.01 -4.91
CA LEU A 234 -24.66 37.66 -4.35
C LEU A 234 -25.76 36.74 -4.89
N TRP A 235 -26.98 37.23 -5.09
CA TRP A 235 -28.05 36.43 -5.73
C TRP A 235 -27.74 36.12 -7.20
N ILE A 236 -27.21 37.09 -7.94
CA ILE A 236 -26.72 36.89 -9.31
C ILE A 236 -25.60 35.84 -9.30
N ALA A 237 -24.66 35.92 -8.35
CA ALA A 237 -23.58 34.96 -8.22
C ALA A 237 -24.10 33.54 -7.90
N VAL A 238 -25.10 33.38 -7.03
CA VAL A 238 -25.73 32.09 -6.75
C VAL A 238 -26.42 31.55 -7.99
N ALA A 239 -27.17 32.37 -8.73
CA ALA A 239 -27.85 31.96 -9.95
C ALA A 239 -26.87 31.52 -11.06
N VAL A 240 -25.80 32.29 -11.28
CA VAL A 240 -24.73 31.95 -12.22
C VAL A 240 -24.01 30.66 -11.82
N CYS A 241 -23.64 30.51 -10.54
CA CYS A 241 -22.99 29.29 -10.06
C CYS A 241 -23.90 28.06 -10.14
N THR A 242 -25.21 28.23 -9.92
CA THR A 242 -26.20 27.15 -10.06
C THR A 242 -26.34 26.72 -11.52
N SER A 243 -26.34 27.68 -12.46
CA SER A 243 -26.34 27.40 -13.90
C SER A 243 -25.07 26.65 -14.33
N MET A 244 -23.90 27.02 -13.80
CA MET A 244 -22.63 26.36 -14.09
C MET A 244 -22.59 24.87 -13.71
N LEU A 245 -23.41 24.41 -12.75
CA LEU A 245 -23.50 22.98 -12.38
C LEU A 245 -24.03 22.09 -13.52
N PHE A 246 -24.82 22.65 -14.45
CA PHE A 246 -25.38 21.92 -15.57
C PHE A 246 -24.47 21.89 -16.80
N PHE A 247 -23.63 22.93 -16.98
CA PHE A 247 -22.80 23.10 -18.18
C PHE A 247 -21.35 22.62 -18.00
N PHE A 248 -20.79 22.69 -16.78
CA PHE A 248 -19.39 22.35 -16.52
C PHE A 248 -19.21 21.02 -15.79
N SER A 249 -18.00 20.47 -15.88
CA SER A 249 -17.63 19.24 -15.17
C SER A 249 -17.85 19.37 -13.65
N LYS A 250 -18.37 18.30 -13.03
CA LYS A 250 -18.75 18.24 -11.61
C LYS A 250 -17.78 18.92 -10.61
N PRO A 251 -16.43 18.76 -10.68
CA PRO A 251 -15.54 19.41 -9.72
C PRO A 251 -15.41 20.94 -9.90
N VAL A 252 -15.55 21.44 -11.13
CA VAL A 252 -15.42 22.88 -11.45
C VAL A 252 -16.71 23.63 -11.15
N GLY A 253 -17.87 22.97 -11.23
CA GLY A 253 -19.16 23.58 -10.87
C GLY A 253 -19.45 23.56 -9.36
N ILE A 254 -19.13 22.47 -8.64
CA ILE A 254 -19.52 22.31 -7.22
C ILE A 254 -18.80 23.29 -6.30
N ARG A 255 -17.50 23.53 -6.51
CA ARG A 255 -16.70 24.43 -5.66
C ARG A 255 -17.20 25.89 -5.66
N PRO A 256 -17.37 26.58 -6.82
CA PRO A 256 -17.87 27.95 -6.83
C PRO A 256 -19.32 28.03 -6.34
N PHE A 257 -20.15 27.00 -6.58
CA PHE A 257 -21.48 26.91 -6.00
C PHE A 257 -21.45 26.90 -4.48
N LEU A 258 -20.64 26.03 -3.86
CA LEU A 258 -20.51 25.97 -2.40
C LEU A 258 -19.99 27.29 -1.80
N VAL A 259 -19.01 27.94 -2.45
CA VAL A 259 -18.49 29.25 -2.03
C VAL A 259 -19.58 30.32 -2.10
N SER A 260 -20.35 30.35 -3.20
CA SER A 260 -21.42 31.32 -3.40
C SER A 260 -22.56 31.16 -2.38
N VAL A 261 -22.96 29.90 -2.10
CA VAL A 261 -23.94 29.57 -1.05
C VAL A 261 -23.43 29.93 0.34
N MET A 262 -22.16 29.66 0.63
CA MET A 262 -21.53 29.99 1.92
C MET A 262 -21.47 31.50 2.13
N LEU A 263 -20.96 32.27 1.15
CA LEU A 263 -20.91 33.73 1.22
C LEU A 263 -22.30 34.32 1.42
N ARG A 264 -23.31 33.81 0.69
CA ARG A 264 -24.69 34.25 0.89
C ARG A 264 -25.19 33.97 2.31
N SER A 265 -24.94 32.76 2.83
CA SER A 265 -25.36 32.37 4.19
C SER A 265 -24.76 33.29 5.25
N ILE A 266 -23.46 33.61 5.16
CA ILE A 266 -22.76 34.51 6.08
C ILE A 266 -23.44 35.88 6.11
N TYR A 267 -23.79 36.43 4.95
CA TYR A 267 -24.40 37.77 4.86
C TYR A 267 -25.90 37.81 5.17
N THR A 268 -26.61 36.68 5.16
CA THR A 268 -28.05 36.64 5.50
C THR A 268 -28.34 36.22 6.93
N ILE A 269 -27.57 35.28 7.48
CA ILE A 269 -27.82 34.68 8.80
C ILE A 269 -26.80 35.19 9.84
N GLY A 270 -25.69 35.77 9.37
CA GLY A 270 -24.55 36.10 10.21
C GLY A 270 -23.54 34.95 10.26
N LEU A 271 -22.28 35.29 10.54
CA LEU A 271 -21.18 34.36 10.47
C LEU A 271 -21.21 33.27 11.55
N GLY A 272 -21.55 33.63 12.79
CA GLY A 272 -21.61 32.68 13.92
C GLY A 272 -22.58 31.52 13.65
N PRO A 273 -23.86 31.78 13.36
CA PRO A 273 -24.83 30.72 13.03
C PRO A 273 -24.43 29.90 11.80
N THR A 274 -23.86 30.52 10.76
CA THR A 274 -23.35 29.81 9.58
C THR A 274 -22.21 28.86 9.93
N LEU A 275 -21.28 29.26 10.81
CA LEU A 275 -20.19 28.40 11.28
C LEU A 275 -20.70 27.22 12.10
N ILE A 276 -21.69 27.42 12.97
CA ILE A 276 -22.33 26.34 13.74
C ILE A 276 -22.99 25.34 12.77
N LEU A 277 -23.71 25.82 11.75
CA LEU A 277 -24.35 24.96 10.75
C LEU A 277 -23.32 24.13 9.96
N LEU A 278 -22.24 24.78 9.48
CA LEU A 278 -21.18 24.11 8.73
C LEU A 278 -20.41 23.11 9.62
N GLY A 279 -20.13 23.48 10.87
CA GLY A 279 -19.49 22.62 11.86
C GLY A 279 -20.32 21.38 12.18
N ALA A 280 -21.62 21.55 12.44
CA ALA A 280 -22.56 20.46 12.66
C ALA A 280 -22.71 19.56 11.41
N ALA A 281 -22.75 20.15 10.21
CA ALA A 281 -22.77 19.39 8.96
C ALA A 281 -21.47 18.58 8.76
N ASN A 282 -20.30 19.14 9.07
CA ASN A 282 -19.03 18.43 9.00
C ASN A 282 -18.95 17.29 10.03
N LEU A 283 -19.43 17.51 11.26
CA LEU A 283 -19.52 16.47 12.28
C LEU A 283 -20.43 15.31 11.84
N CYS A 284 -21.63 15.62 11.36
CA CYS A 284 -22.57 14.62 10.84
C CYS A 284 -21.95 13.81 9.69
N ASN A 285 -21.35 14.51 8.72
CA ASN A 285 -20.65 13.88 7.60
C ASN A 285 -19.50 12.98 8.08
N LYS A 286 -18.75 13.40 9.11
CA LYS A 286 -17.66 12.58 9.67
C LYS A 286 -18.16 11.36 10.42
N ILE A 287 -19.29 11.43 11.11
CA ILE A 287 -19.93 10.27 11.73
C ILE A 287 -20.35 9.27 10.65
N VAL A 288 -20.96 9.74 9.55
CA VAL A 288 -21.29 8.89 8.39
C VAL A 288 -20.03 8.25 7.80
N PHE A 289 -18.95 9.01 7.65
CA PHE A 289 -17.67 8.48 7.20
C PHE A 289 -17.14 7.39 8.15
N LEU A 290 -17.19 7.60 9.46
CA LEU A 290 -16.70 6.63 10.45
C LEU A 290 -17.49 5.32 10.39
N VAL A 291 -18.83 5.41 10.32
CA VAL A 291 -19.71 4.24 10.12
C VAL A 291 -19.38 3.54 8.80
N SER A 292 -19.15 4.30 7.73
CA SER A 292 -18.78 3.75 6.42
C SER A 292 -17.41 3.08 6.42
N PHE A 293 -16.43 3.65 7.12
CA PHE A 293 -15.08 3.10 7.27
C PHE A 293 -15.10 1.75 7.99
N VAL A 294 -15.80 1.70 9.12
CA VAL A 294 -15.99 0.48 9.90
C VAL A 294 -16.80 -0.56 9.10
N GLY A 295 -17.82 -0.11 8.38
CA GLY A 295 -18.62 -0.92 7.47
C GLY A 295 -17.83 -1.49 6.28
N ASN A 296 -16.84 -0.78 5.74
CA ASN A 296 -16.11 -1.27 4.56
C ASN A 296 -15.06 -2.33 4.94
N ARG A 297 -14.33 -2.12 6.04
CA ARG A 297 -13.27 -3.04 6.48
C ARG A 297 -13.76 -4.20 7.33
N GLY A 298 -15.01 -4.17 7.81
CA GLY A 298 -15.57 -5.25 8.63
C GLY A 298 -14.88 -5.42 9.98
N THR A 299 -14.30 -4.36 10.53
CA THR A 299 -13.46 -4.39 11.74
C THR A 299 -14.20 -4.91 12.99
N PHE A 300 -15.54 -4.90 12.99
CA PHE A 300 -16.35 -5.48 14.06
C PHE A 300 -16.16 -7.00 14.24
N THR A 301 -15.80 -7.73 13.19
CA THR A 301 -15.63 -9.20 13.27
C THR A 301 -14.39 -9.62 14.07
N ARG A 302 -13.42 -8.71 14.23
CA ARG A 302 -12.15 -8.95 14.96
C ARG A 302 -12.23 -8.65 16.46
N GLY A 303 -13.35 -8.13 16.94
CA GLY A 303 -13.57 -7.74 18.33
C GLY A 303 -13.05 -6.35 18.71
N TYR A 304 -13.64 -5.74 19.74
CA TYR A 304 -13.43 -4.33 20.11
C TYR A 304 -11.97 -3.97 20.47
N ARG A 305 -11.21 -4.89 21.08
CA ARG A 305 -9.81 -4.64 21.48
C ARG A 305 -8.91 -4.39 20.26
N ALA A 306 -9.10 -5.15 19.19
CA ALA A 306 -8.35 -4.97 17.95
C ALA A 306 -8.69 -3.64 17.27
N VAL A 307 -9.95 -3.18 17.37
CA VAL A 307 -10.39 -1.90 16.80
C VAL A 307 -9.74 -0.70 17.50
N ILE A 308 -9.63 -0.74 18.83
CA ILE A 308 -9.03 0.36 19.60
C ILE A 308 -7.51 0.45 19.37
N LEU A 309 -6.86 -0.67 19.07
CA LEU A 309 -5.43 -0.70 18.75
C LEU A 309 -5.11 -0.25 17.33
N ASP A 310 -6.11 -0.12 16.45
CA ASP A 310 -5.90 0.36 15.08
C ASP A 310 -5.70 1.89 15.06
N MET A 311 -4.48 2.30 14.72
CA MET A 311 -4.10 3.72 14.64
C MET A 311 -4.93 4.50 13.61
N ALA A 312 -5.37 3.84 12.52
CA ALA A 312 -6.21 4.49 11.51
C ALA A 312 -7.61 4.82 12.08
N PHE A 313 -8.17 3.93 12.90
CA PHE A 313 -9.43 4.18 13.59
C PHE A 313 -9.28 5.29 14.64
N LEU A 314 -8.23 5.24 15.47
CA LEU A 314 -7.95 6.26 16.47
C LEU A 314 -7.80 7.66 15.86
N TYR A 315 -7.12 7.77 14.71
CA TYR A 315 -7.00 9.04 13.98
C TYR A 315 -8.38 9.61 13.60
N HIS A 316 -9.30 8.77 13.11
CA HIS A 316 -10.65 9.23 12.75
C HIS A 316 -11.51 9.57 13.97
N VAL A 317 -11.32 8.88 15.10
CA VAL A 317 -11.96 9.24 16.38
C VAL A 317 -11.43 10.58 16.90
N ALA A 318 -10.12 10.80 16.87
CA ALA A 318 -9.51 12.07 17.23
C ALA A 318 -10.04 13.23 16.37
N TYR A 319 -10.20 13.00 15.06
CA TYR A 319 -10.81 13.99 14.16
C TYR A 319 -12.25 14.34 14.59
N VAL A 320 -13.07 13.36 14.96
CA VAL A 320 -14.43 13.61 15.50
C VAL A 320 -14.38 14.43 16.78
N LEU A 321 -13.44 14.14 17.69
CA LEU A 321 -13.25 14.91 18.93
C LEU A 321 -12.87 16.37 18.64
N VAL A 322 -11.97 16.60 17.69
CA VAL A 322 -11.60 17.97 17.27
C VAL A 322 -12.79 18.70 16.63
N CYS A 323 -13.62 18.03 15.82
CA CYS A 323 -14.86 18.61 15.32
C CYS A 323 -15.82 19.01 16.46
N MET A 324 -15.94 18.18 17.51
CA MET A 324 -16.75 18.49 18.69
C MET A 324 -16.20 19.70 19.44
N LEU A 325 -14.89 19.77 19.66
CA LEU A 325 -14.23 20.92 20.31
C LEU A 325 -14.40 22.21 19.48
N GLY A 326 -14.33 22.10 18.14
CA GLY A 326 -14.59 23.21 17.23
C GLY A 326 -16.02 23.75 17.29
N LEU A 327 -17.00 22.88 17.60
CA LEU A 327 -18.41 23.24 17.67
C LEU A 327 -18.82 23.79 19.05
N PHE A 328 -18.28 23.22 20.14
CA PHE A 328 -18.73 23.52 21.50
C PHE A 328 -17.78 24.38 22.33
N VAL A 329 -16.49 24.47 21.96
CA VAL A 329 -15.48 25.22 22.75
C VAL A 329 -15.04 26.49 22.03
N HIS A 330 -14.43 26.36 20.85
CA HIS A 330 -13.96 27.51 20.06
C HIS A 330 -13.66 27.10 18.61
N GLU A 331 -13.98 27.97 17.66
CA GLU A 331 -13.77 27.79 16.22
C GLU A 331 -12.31 27.54 15.82
N PHE A 332 -11.32 27.96 16.62
CA PHE A 332 -9.91 27.72 16.30
C PHE A 332 -9.51 26.24 16.29
N PHE A 333 -10.27 25.36 16.96
CA PHE A 333 -10.03 23.92 16.86
C PHE A 333 -10.23 23.38 15.45
N TYR A 334 -11.00 24.06 14.58
CA TYR A 334 -11.12 23.68 13.17
C TYR A 334 -9.79 23.74 12.42
N SER A 335 -8.81 24.52 12.88
CA SER A 335 -7.47 24.60 12.27
C SER A 335 -6.75 23.25 12.26
N PHE A 336 -6.94 22.44 13.31
CA PHE A 336 -6.35 21.10 13.39
C PHE A 336 -6.93 20.13 12.35
N LEU A 337 -8.15 20.37 11.85
CA LEU A 337 -8.74 19.53 10.81
C LEU A 337 -8.01 19.65 9.47
N LEU A 338 -7.28 20.76 9.23
CA LEU A 338 -6.49 20.96 8.01
C LEU A 338 -5.32 19.98 7.91
N PHE A 339 -4.85 19.41 9.03
CA PHE A 339 -3.82 18.37 9.01
C PHE A 339 -4.25 17.10 8.27
N ASP A 340 -5.55 16.91 8.02
CA ASP A 340 -6.04 15.80 7.18
C ASP A 340 -5.51 15.85 5.74
N LEU A 341 -5.05 17.02 5.27
CA LEU A 341 -4.33 17.16 4.00
C LEU A 341 -3.11 16.23 3.94
N VAL A 342 -2.39 16.06 5.06
CA VAL A 342 -1.20 15.22 5.15
C VAL A 342 -1.52 13.75 4.92
N TYR A 343 -2.62 13.26 5.51
CA TYR A 343 -3.02 11.86 5.37
C TYR A 343 -3.57 11.55 3.97
N ARG A 344 -4.21 12.54 3.35
CA ARG A 344 -4.87 12.38 2.06
C ARG A 344 -3.91 12.39 0.87
N GLU A 345 -2.78 13.07 1.01
CA GLU A 345 -1.80 13.26 -0.06
C GLU A 345 -0.52 12.47 0.22
N GLU A 346 -0.27 11.41 -0.55
CA GLU A 346 0.89 10.52 -0.34
C GLU A 346 2.23 11.27 -0.47
N THR A 347 2.28 12.29 -1.35
CA THR A 347 3.50 13.08 -1.55
C THR A 347 3.90 13.85 -0.30
N LEU A 348 2.94 14.49 0.39
CA LEU A 348 3.19 15.19 1.65
C LEU A 348 3.56 14.24 2.79
N LEU A 349 2.90 13.08 2.85
CA LEU A 349 3.24 12.05 3.83
C LEU A 349 4.70 11.58 3.66
N ASN A 350 5.15 11.41 2.41
CA ASN A 350 6.53 11.04 2.12
C ASN A 350 7.53 12.13 2.52
N VAL A 351 7.17 13.41 2.38
CA VAL A 351 8.00 14.53 2.89
C VAL A 351 8.12 14.45 4.42
N ILE A 352 7.03 14.20 5.14
CA ILE A 352 7.11 14.04 6.61
C ILE A 352 7.92 12.80 6.99
N LYS A 353 7.77 11.70 6.26
CA LYS A 353 8.56 10.48 6.47
C LYS A 353 10.06 10.70 6.33
N SER A 354 10.51 11.64 5.49
CA SER A 354 11.94 11.96 5.40
C SER A 354 12.50 12.45 6.75
N VAL A 355 11.76 13.29 7.46
CA VAL A 355 12.16 13.79 8.78
C VAL A 355 11.97 12.72 9.88
N THR A 356 10.88 11.95 9.84
CA THR A 356 10.56 11.01 10.93
C THR A 356 11.36 9.71 10.88
N ARG A 357 11.78 9.23 9.69
CA ARG A 357 12.51 7.96 9.54
C ARG A 357 13.86 7.96 10.27
N ASN A 358 14.68 8.99 10.03
CA ASN A 358 15.95 9.18 10.76
C ASN A 358 15.82 10.24 11.87
N GLY A 359 14.62 10.36 12.46
CA GLY A 359 14.34 11.35 13.50
C GLY A 359 15.26 11.25 14.71
N ARG A 360 15.73 10.04 15.06
CA ARG A 360 16.73 9.84 16.13
C ARG A 360 18.03 10.61 15.86
N SER A 361 18.53 10.57 14.63
CA SER A 361 19.76 11.28 14.24
C SER A 361 19.56 12.78 14.28
N ILE A 362 18.40 13.28 13.81
CA ILE A 362 18.04 14.70 13.87
C ILE A 362 17.97 15.19 15.31
N ILE A 363 17.31 14.44 16.21
CA ILE A 363 17.22 14.77 17.63
C ILE A 363 18.61 14.77 18.26
N LEU A 364 19.46 13.79 17.95
CA LEU A 364 20.83 13.75 18.48
C LEU A 364 21.67 14.95 18.01
N THR A 365 21.53 15.36 16.75
CA THR A 365 22.19 16.57 16.21
C THR A 365 21.65 17.83 16.86
N ALA A 366 20.34 17.93 17.12
CA ALA A 366 19.75 19.05 17.85
C ALA A 366 20.25 19.12 19.31
N VAL A 367 20.41 17.96 19.97
CA VAL A 367 21.03 17.88 21.30
C VAL A 367 22.50 18.31 21.25
N LEU A 368 23.26 17.90 20.24
CA LEU A 368 24.63 18.38 20.02
C LEU A 368 24.67 19.90 19.83
N ALA A 369 23.75 20.46 19.05
CA ALA A 369 23.60 21.90 18.85
C ALA A 369 23.34 22.61 20.19
N LEU A 370 22.44 22.08 21.01
CA LEU A 370 22.14 22.62 22.34
C LEU A 370 23.35 22.58 23.28
N ILE A 371 24.12 21.48 23.27
CA ILE A 371 25.35 21.36 24.05
C ILE A 371 26.40 22.38 23.60
N LEU A 372 26.57 22.57 22.29
CA LEU A 372 27.50 23.56 21.76
C LEU A 372 27.08 24.99 22.12
N VAL A 373 25.80 25.33 21.94
CA VAL A 373 25.23 26.61 22.37
C VAL A 373 25.45 26.84 23.86
N TYR A 374 25.27 25.80 24.69
CA TYR A 374 25.53 25.86 26.12
C TYR A 374 27.01 26.18 26.44
N LEU A 375 27.96 25.53 25.77
CA LEU A 375 29.39 25.81 25.94
C LEU A 375 29.75 27.24 25.54
N PHE A 376 29.26 27.71 24.38
CA PHE A 376 29.46 29.09 23.94
C PHE A 376 28.82 30.10 24.91
N SER A 377 27.66 29.77 25.49
CA SER A 377 27.01 30.62 26.50
C SER A 377 27.80 30.72 27.80
N ILE A 378 28.49 29.67 28.24
CA ILE A 378 29.40 29.74 29.40
C ILE A 378 30.57 30.68 29.11
N ILE A 379 31.19 30.56 27.93
CA ILE A 379 32.29 31.43 27.52
C ILE A 379 31.81 32.89 27.43
N GLY A 380 30.64 33.10 26.83
CA GLY A 380 29.98 34.40 26.75
C GLY A 380 29.69 35.01 28.13
N PHE A 381 29.17 34.21 29.05
CA PHE A 381 28.86 34.65 30.42
C PHE A 381 30.11 34.99 31.25
N LEU A 382 31.21 34.25 31.08
CA LEU A 382 32.43 34.48 31.85
C LEU A 382 33.28 35.65 31.33
N PHE A 383 33.35 35.84 30.01
CA PHE A 383 34.28 36.80 29.41
C PHE A 383 33.62 37.98 28.68
N LEU A 384 32.36 37.84 28.25
CA LEU A 384 31.66 38.78 27.36
C LEU A 384 30.33 39.27 27.96
N LYS A 385 30.15 39.13 29.28
CA LYS A 385 28.90 39.41 29.99
C LYS A 385 28.35 40.81 29.71
N ASP A 386 29.24 41.80 29.67
CA ASP A 386 28.89 43.22 29.50
C ASP A 386 28.52 43.56 28.04
N ASP A 387 28.89 42.73 27.07
CA ASP A 387 28.59 42.96 25.64
C ASP A 387 27.20 42.45 25.21
N PHE A 388 26.51 41.69 26.08
CA PHE A 388 25.14 41.19 25.86
C PHE A 388 24.10 42.27 26.24
N THR A 389 24.04 43.31 25.43
CA THR A 389 23.06 44.39 25.51
C THR A 389 22.11 44.31 24.32
N MET A 390 20.81 44.25 24.57
CA MET A 390 19.78 44.18 23.52
C MET A 390 18.86 45.38 23.60
N GLU A 391 18.50 45.93 22.43
CA GLU A 391 17.45 46.94 22.34
C GLU A 391 16.08 46.27 22.59
N VAL A 392 15.34 46.79 23.56
CA VAL A 392 14.03 46.28 24.00
C VAL A 392 13.00 47.40 24.04
N ASP A 393 11.83 47.14 23.45
CA ASP A 393 10.67 48.02 23.57
C ASP A 393 9.89 47.67 24.84
N ARG A 394 10.02 48.50 25.89
CA ARG A 394 9.30 48.30 27.14
C ARG A 394 7.80 48.56 26.95
N LEU A 395 6.97 47.58 27.29
CA LEU A 395 5.51 47.73 27.30
C LEU A 395 5.10 48.81 28.30
N LYS A 396 4.44 49.85 27.80
CA LYS A 396 3.88 50.93 28.63
C LYS A 396 2.74 50.35 29.48
N ASN A 397 2.93 50.27 30.80
CA ASN A 397 1.89 49.80 31.72
C ASN A 397 0.65 50.71 31.61
N ARG A 398 -0.39 50.27 30.89
CA ARG A 398 -1.75 50.79 31.06
C ARG A 398 -2.33 50.18 32.33
N THR A 399 -2.00 50.76 33.48
CA THR A 399 -2.88 50.61 34.65
C THR A 399 -4.17 51.37 34.34
N PRO A 400 -5.36 50.74 34.38
CA PRO A 400 -6.60 51.48 34.35
C PRO A 400 -6.66 52.28 35.65
N ILE A 401 -6.63 53.61 35.53
CA ILE A 401 -7.10 54.50 36.59
C ILE A 401 -8.54 54.07 36.84
N THR A 402 -8.75 53.33 37.92
CA THR A 402 -10.08 53.01 38.41
C THR A 402 -10.64 54.35 38.84
N GLY A 403 -11.61 54.87 38.09
CA GLY A 403 -12.41 55.99 38.53
C GLY A 403 -13.07 55.61 39.85
N SER A 404 -12.56 56.14 40.96
CA SER A 404 -13.39 56.37 42.13
C SER A 404 -14.37 57.47 41.76
N ASN A 405 -15.56 57.08 41.32
CA ASN A 405 -16.75 57.91 41.44
C ASN A 405 -17.04 58.09 42.94
N ASP A 406 -16.30 58.98 43.60
CA ASP A 406 -16.75 59.58 44.85
C ASP A 406 -17.37 60.93 44.53
N VAL A 407 -18.70 60.91 44.63
CA VAL A 407 -19.61 62.04 44.60
C VAL A 407 -19.15 63.12 45.59
N PRO A 408 -19.10 64.41 45.21
CA PRO A 408 -18.74 65.47 46.14
C PRO A 408 -19.91 65.74 47.11
N THR A 409 -19.78 65.27 48.35
CA THR A 409 -20.63 65.74 49.45
C THR A 409 -19.97 66.97 50.06
N MET A 410 -20.27 68.15 49.50
CA MET A 410 -20.00 69.41 50.19
C MET A 410 -20.96 69.56 51.36
N THR A 411 -20.47 69.40 52.59
CA THR A 411 -21.12 69.96 53.76
C THR A 411 -20.80 71.46 53.86
N LEU A 412 -21.86 72.25 53.91
CA LEU A 412 -21.93 73.69 54.10
C LEU A 412 -21.48 74.09 55.52
N ALA A 413 -20.17 74.11 55.76
CA ALA A 413 -19.48 74.83 56.86
C ALA A 413 -17.99 74.63 56.57
N THR A 414 -17.26 75.59 56.01
CA THR A 414 -16.84 76.80 56.70
C THR A 414 -16.34 77.79 55.64
N MET A 415 -17.26 78.60 55.10
CA MET A 415 -16.89 79.94 54.68
C MET A 415 -16.90 80.82 55.92
N MET A 416 -15.74 81.04 56.53
CA MET A 416 -15.48 82.18 57.40
C MET A 416 -14.02 82.13 57.85
N GLY A 417 -13.21 83.11 57.43
CA GLY A 417 -11.89 83.28 58.02
C GLY A 417 -10.85 83.96 57.13
N THR A 418 -11.11 85.21 56.76
CA THR A 418 -10.11 86.28 56.65
C THR A 418 -8.92 86.10 55.70
N CYS A 419 -9.02 86.78 54.56
CA CYS A 419 -7.87 87.45 53.95
C CYS A 419 -7.22 88.40 54.97
N ASP A 420 -5.89 88.43 55.01
CA ASP A 420 -5.17 89.61 55.49
C ASP A 420 -3.84 89.78 54.75
N LYS A 421 -3.74 90.94 54.08
CA LYS A 421 -2.56 91.71 53.62
C LYS A 421 -1.84 91.36 52.30
N GLU A 422 -2.31 92.05 51.26
CA GLU A 422 -1.60 92.93 50.31
C GLU A 422 -0.09 92.71 50.02
N ASN A 423 0.22 92.13 48.85
CA ASN A 423 1.01 92.79 47.78
C ASN A 423 1.13 91.90 46.52
N CYS A 424 0.79 92.44 45.36
CA CYS A 424 0.97 91.80 44.04
C CYS A 424 2.43 91.79 43.59
N SER A 425 2.88 90.69 42.95
CA SER A 425 3.61 90.66 41.66
C SER A 425 3.89 89.21 41.21
N PRO A 426 3.93 88.91 39.90
CA PRO A 426 4.10 87.55 39.39
C PRO A 426 5.59 87.21 39.36
N THR A 427 6.01 86.20 40.11
CA THR A 427 7.32 85.59 39.91
C THR A 427 7.17 84.11 40.20
N ILE A 428 7.17 83.31 39.14
CA ILE A 428 7.33 81.86 39.19
C ILE A 428 8.67 81.60 39.89
N PRO A 429 8.71 80.98 41.08
CA PRO A 429 9.95 80.44 41.59
C PRO A 429 10.15 79.09 40.90
N ALA A 430 11.20 79.01 40.09
CA ALA A 430 11.76 77.75 39.64
C ALA A 430 11.98 76.84 40.86
N SER A 431 11.39 75.64 40.82
CA SER A 431 11.84 74.52 41.63
C SER A 431 12.01 73.32 40.70
N ASN A 432 13.29 73.03 40.48
CA ASN A 432 13.87 71.73 40.14
C ASN A 432 13.42 71.10 38.83
N ALA A 433 14.12 71.49 37.76
CA ALA A 433 14.51 70.54 36.73
C ALA A 433 15.53 69.61 37.38
N ASP A 434 15.11 68.40 37.74
CA ASP A 434 15.95 67.21 37.88
C ASP A 434 15.04 65.99 37.65
N ASP A 435 15.47 65.17 36.69
CA ASP A 435 15.21 63.73 36.52
C ASP A 435 13.82 63.23 36.07
N GLU A 436 13.58 63.28 34.76
CA GLU A 436 13.03 62.12 34.03
C GLU A 436 13.93 61.85 32.82
N GLU A 437 15.11 61.28 33.09
CA GLU A 437 15.86 60.51 32.08
C GLU A 437 14.91 59.45 31.50
N TYR A 438 14.63 59.56 30.21
CA TYR A 438 14.18 58.43 29.42
C TYR A 438 15.32 57.40 29.41
N GLU A 439 15.41 56.58 30.44
CA GLU A 439 16.44 55.54 30.53
C GLU A 439 16.30 54.56 29.35
N ASP A 440 17.42 54.43 28.65
CA ASP A 440 17.73 53.62 27.48
C ASP A 440 16.86 52.37 27.33
N GLY A 441 16.29 52.21 26.13
CA GLY A 441 15.69 50.95 25.66
C GLY A 441 16.73 49.84 25.45
N ILE A 442 17.79 49.78 26.24
CA ILE A 442 18.87 48.79 26.17
C ILE A 442 18.85 47.98 27.47
N GLU A 443 18.63 46.66 27.36
CA GLU A 443 18.58 45.74 28.49
C GLU A 443 19.73 44.73 28.42
N ARG A 444 20.29 44.40 29.60
CA ARG A 444 21.36 43.42 29.75
C ARG A 444 20.77 42.01 29.87
N THR A 445 20.96 41.17 28.86
CA THR A 445 20.27 39.88 28.78
C THR A 445 21.06 38.71 29.36
N CYS A 446 22.35 38.88 29.68
CA CYS A 446 23.25 37.81 30.15
C CYS A 446 23.64 37.97 31.64
N ASP A 447 22.74 38.43 32.51
CA ASP A 447 23.02 38.53 33.96
C ASP A 447 22.98 37.20 34.71
N THR A 448 22.22 36.23 34.20
CA THR A 448 22.22 34.84 34.66
C THR A 448 22.64 33.91 33.52
N LEU A 449 23.31 32.80 33.86
CA LEU A 449 23.71 31.82 32.85
C LEU A 449 22.52 31.27 32.06
N LEU A 450 21.38 31.06 32.72
CA LEU A 450 20.16 30.59 32.06
C LEU A 450 19.68 31.58 31.00
N MET A 451 19.58 32.86 31.33
CA MET A 451 19.18 33.89 30.37
C MET A 451 20.20 34.02 29.24
N CYS A 452 21.49 33.91 29.54
CA CYS A 452 22.52 33.90 28.50
C CYS A 452 22.35 32.73 27.51
N ILE A 453 22.06 31.52 27.99
CA ILE A 453 21.77 30.36 27.13
C ILE A 453 20.53 30.62 26.27
N VAL A 454 19.46 31.14 26.86
CA VAL A 454 18.21 31.44 26.13
C VAL A 454 18.45 32.51 25.06
N THR A 455 19.22 33.55 25.37
CA THR A 455 19.57 34.61 24.42
C THR A 455 20.42 34.08 23.26
N VAL A 456 21.48 33.32 23.54
CA VAL A 456 22.34 32.72 22.50
C VAL A 456 21.55 31.70 21.66
N LEU A 457 20.68 30.90 22.28
CA LEU A 457 19.86 29.91 21.58
C LEU A 457 18.83 30.56 20.66
N ASN A 458 18.04 31.51 21.17
CA ASN A 458 16.96 32.12 20.42
C ASN A 458 17.50 33.10 19.37
N GLN A 459 18.31 34.06 19.79
CA GLN A 459 18.74 35.16 18.93
C GLN A 459 20.00 34.79 18.14
N GLY A 460 20.91 34.01 18.73
CA GLY A 460 22.14 33.58 18.05
C GLY A 460 21.91 32.54 16.93
N LEU A 461 20.96 31.61 17.09
CA LEU A 461 20.63 30.66 16.02
C LEU A 461 19.72 31.24 14.94
N ARG A 462 18.77 32.12 15.30
CA ARG A 462 17.74 32.61 14.38
C ARG A 462 18.21 33.73 13.44
N ASN A 463 19.18 34.55 13.87
CA ASN A 463 19.60 35.74 13.12
C ASN A 463 20.51 35.48 11.91
N GLY A 464 20.82 34.22 11.58
CA GLY A 464 21.54 33.86 10.36
C GLY A 464 23.04 34.18 10.33
N GLY A 465 23.48 35.33 10.88
CA GLY A 465 24.89 35.71 11.04
C GLY A 465 25.54 35.25 12.36
N GLY A 466 24.77 34.58 13.23
CA GLY A 466 25.24 34.04 14.49
C GLY A 466 25.03 34.98 15.67
N VAL A 467 25.68 34.66 16.80
CA VAL A 467 25.55 35.45 18.04
C VAL A 467 26.19 36.83 17.94
N GLY A 468 27.18 37.01 17.04
CA GLY A 468 27.88 38.28 16.87
C GLY A 468 26.99 39.46 16.48
N ASP A 469 25.87 39.21 15.80
CA ASP A 469 24.88 40.23 15.43
C ASP A 469 24.02 40.71 16.61
N VAL A 470 24.02 39.96 17.72
CA VAL A 470 23.23 40.26 18.92
C VAL A 470 24.01 41.10 19.92
N LEU A 471 25.32 40.86 19.99
CA LEU A 471 26.21 41.57 20.89
C LEU A 471 26.57 42.95 20.33
N ARG A 472 26.97 43.85 21.23
CA ARG A 472 27.50 45.17 20.85
C ARG A 472 28.69 45.03 19.91
N ARG A 473 28.80 45.95 18.94
CA ARG A 473 29.97 46.06 18.05
C ARG A 473 31.16 46.67 18.82
N PRO A 474 32.28 45.94 19.01
CA PRO A 474 33.44 46.45 19.75
C PRO A 474 34.25 47.46 18.93
N SER A 475 34.95 48.38 19.59
CA SER A 475 35.95 49.24 18.94
C SER A 475 37.26 48.47 18.69
N LYS A 476 38.01 48.90 17.67
CA LYS A 476 39.33 48.32 17.31
C LYS A 476 40.40 48.44 18.41
N ASP A 477 40.23 49.40 19.32
CA ASP A 477 41.21 49.73 20.36
C ASP A 477 40.97 48.94 21.67
N GLU A 478 39.90 48.15 21.73
CA GLU A 478 39.56 47.33 22.90
C GLU A 478 40.49 46.09 23.00
N PRO A 479 40.99 45.73 24.20
CA PRO A 479 41.98 44.65 24.36
C PRO A 479 41.42 43.26 23.99
N LEU A 480 40.10 43.09 24.04
CA LEU A 480 39.40 41.84 23.75
C LEU A 480 38.84 41.78 22.31
N PHE A 481 39.14 42.77 21.46
CA PHE A 481 38.63 42.82 20.09
C PHE A 481 38.95 41.56 19.28
N ALA A 482 40.20 41.09 19.31
CA ALA A 482 40.62 39.89 18.58
C ALA A 482 39.94 38.62 19.12
N ALA A 483 39.82 38.49 20.44
CA ALA A 483 39.13 37.35 21.07
C ALA A 483 37.63 37.33 20.73
N ARG A 484 36.99 38.51 20.68
CA ARG A 484 35.59 38.69 20.27
C ARG A 484 35.36 38.22 18.84
N VAL A 485 36.20 38.64 17.89
CA VAL A 485 36.10 38.22 16.48
C VAL A 485 36.25 36.71 16.34
N VAL A 486 37.20 36.10 17.05
CA VAL A 486 37.38 34.65 17.03
C VAL A 486 36.17 33.93 17.61
N TYR A 487 35.59 34.43 18.70
CA TYR A 487 34.36 33.86 19.29
C TYR A 487 33.19 33.89 18.30
N ASP A 488 32.96 35.02 17.62
CA ASP A 488 31.88 35.17 16.64
C ASP A 488 32.06 34.26 15.43
N LEU A 489 33.28 34.19 14.87
CA LEU A 489 33.60 33.31 13.75
C LEU A 489 33.47 31.84 14.11
N LEU A 490 33.95 31.43 15.30
CA LEU A 490 33.81 30.05 15.77
C LEU A 490 32.35 29.66 15.95
N PHE A 491 31.54 30.54 16.54
CA PHE A 491 30.10 30.30 16.67
C PHE A 491 29.44 30.15 15.29
N TYR A 492 29.74 31.06 14.37
CA TYR A 492 29.19 31.03 13.01
C TYR A 492 29.56 29.75 12.25
N PHE A 493 30.85 29.41 12.17
CA PHE A 493 31.28 28.22 11.43
C PHE A 493 30.82 26.91 12.08
N ILE A 494 30.96 26.79 13.40
CA ILE A 494 30.65 25.52 14.09
C ILE A 494 29.14 25.33 14.22
N VAL A 495 28.41 26.31 14.74
CA VAL A 495 27.00 26.14 15.09
C VAL A 495 26.08 26.37 13.89
N ILE A 496 26.30 27.44 13.12
CA ILE A 496 25.43 27.75 11.98
C ILE A 496 25.83 26.92 10.75
N ILE A 497 27.08 27.00 10.31
CA ILE A 497 27.49 26.35 9.06
C ILE A 497 27.60 24.83 9.19
N ILE A 498 28.21 24.30 10.26
CA ILE A 498 28.38 22.85 10.39
C ILE A 498 27.11 22.20 10.96
N VAL A 499 26.68 22.59 12.17
CA VAL A 499 25.62 21.85 12.88
C VAL A 499 24.24 22.03 12.24
N LEU A 500 23.83 23.25 11.89
CA LEU A 500 22.51 23.48 11.28
C LEU A 500 22.42 22.84 9.89
N ASN A 501 23.48 22.92 9.07
CA ASN A 501 23.50 22.25 7.77
C ASN A 501 23.65 20.73 7.88
N LEU A 502 24.18 20.18 8.98
CA LEU A 502 24.17 18.74 9.23
C LEU A 502 22.74 18.22 9.37
N ILE A 503 21.84 18.97 10.04
CA ILE A 503 20.42 18.62 10.14
C ILE A 503 19.79 18.55 8.74
N PHE A 504 20.00 19.57 7.90
CA PHE A 504 19.52 19.56 6.51
C PHE A 504 20.16 18.43 5.68
N GLY A 505 21.45 18.14 5.89
CA GLY A 505 22.17 17.05 5.24
C GLY A 505 21.55 15.69 5.53
N VAL A 506 21.21 15.40 6.80
CA VAL A 506 20.52 14.16 7.18
C VAL A 506 19.14 14.07 6.52
N ILE A 507 18.40 15.18 6.43
CA ILE A 507 17.09 15.20 5.77
C ILE A 507 17.22 14.93 4.26
N ILE A 508 18.20 15.53 3.58
CA ILE A 508 18.43 15.29 2.14
C ILE A 508 18.79 13.82 1.88
N ASP A 509 19.65 13.24 2.72
CA ASP A 509 20.04 11.82 2.64
C ASP A 509 18.83 10.89 2.80
N THR A 510 18.00 11.13 3.82
CA THR A 510 16.75 10.35 4.01
C THR A 510 15.79 10.45 2.83
N PHE A 511 15.76 11.61 2.15
CA PHE A 511 14.90 11.81 0.99
C PHE A 511 15.40 11.00 -0.21
N ALA A 512 16.72 10.95 -0.41
CA ALA A 512 17.35 10.11 -1.42
C ALA A 512 17.09 8.62 -1.15
N ASP A 513 17.19 8.17 0.11
CA ASP A 513 16.90 6.80 0.51
C ASP A 513 15.45 6.41 0.24
N LEU A 514 14.49 7.23 0.69
CA LEU A 514 13.06 6.99 0.47
C LEU A 514 12.72 6.92 -1.02
N ARG A 515 13.35 7.76 -1.84
CA ARG A 515 13.17 7.74 -3.30
C ARG A 515 13.72 6.46 -3.91
N SER A 516 14.95 6.07 -3.58
CA SER A 516 15.58 4.84 -4.07
C SER A 516 14.79 3.60 -3.67
N GLU A 517 14.29 3.56 -2.43
CA GLU A 517 13.46 2.45 -1.95
C GLU A 517 12.12 2.37 -2.69
N LYS A 518 11.43 3.50 -2.86
CA LYS A 518 10.18 3.55 -3.65
C LYS A 518 10.41 3.09 -5.09
N GLN A 519 11.47 3.57 -5.73
CA GLN A 519 11.82 3.17 -7.10
C GLN A 519 12.11 1.67 -7.19
N LYS A 520 12.91 1.12 -6.27
CA LYS A 520 13.21 -0.31 -6.21
C LYS A 520 11.95 -1.15 -6.00
N LYS A 521 11.04 -0.69 -5.12
CA LYS A 521 9.76 -1.38 -4.88
C LYS A 521 8.86 -1.37 -6.12
N GLU A 522 8.76 -0.24 -6.81
CA GLU A 522 8.01 -0.13 -8.07
C GLU A 522 8.60 -0.97 -9.21
N GLU A 523 9.93 -1.03 -9.30
CA GLU A 523 10.64 -1.89 -10.26
C GLU A 523 10.31 -3.35 -10.00
N ILE A 524 10.50 -3.83 -8.76
CA ILE A 524 10.17 -5.19 -8.33
C ILE A 524 8.72 -5.57 -8.64
N LEU A 525 7.76 -4.65 -8.44
CA LEU A 525 6.35 -4.91 -8.73
C LEU A 525 6.06 -5.07 -10.23
N LYS A 526 6.87 -4.48 -11.10
CA LYS A 526 6.70 -4.52 -12.57
C LYS A 526 7.55 -5.60 -13.24
N THR A 527 8.69 -5.95 -12.66
CA THR A 527 9.68 -6.84 -13.29
C THR A 527 9.72 -8.22 -12.65
N THR A 528 9.22 -8.41 -11.42
CA THR A 528 9.24 -9.72 -10.75
C THR A 528 7.82 -10.27 -10.58
N CYS A 529 7.62 -11.55 -10.86
CA CYS A 529 6.37 -12.24 -10.56
C CYS A 529 6.14 -12.31 -9.03
N PHE A 530 4.90 -12.06 -8.60
CA PHE A 530 4.55 -11.99 -7.17
C PHE A 530 4.67 -13.34 -6.45
N ILE A 531 4.36 -14.45 -7.13
CA ILE A 531 4.32 -15.79 -6.53
C ILE A 531 5.66 -16.48 -6.64
N CYS A 532 6.16 -16.73 -7.86
CA CYS A 532 7.38 -17.50 -8.07
C CYS A 532 8.68 -16.71 -7.89
N GLY A 533 8.62 -15.37 -7.90
CA GLY A 533 9.82 -14.53 -7.77
C GLY A 533 10.71 -14.47 -9.02
N LEU A 534 10.27 -15.00 -10.16
CA LEU A 534 11.00 -14.90 -11.42
C LEU A 534 10.93 -13.50 -12.01
N GLU A 535 12.05 -13.07 -12.60
CA GLU A 535 12.17 -11.81 -13.31
C GLU A 535 11.60 -11.90 -14.73
N ARG A 536 11.19 -10.76 -15.27
CA ARG A 536 10.56 -10.60 -16.58
C ARG A 536 11.45 -11.09 -17.72
N ASP A 537 12.76 -10.93 -17.58
CA ASP A 537 13.78 -11.32 -18.55
C ASP A 537 13.77 -12.83 -18.87
N LYS A 538 13.36 -13.67 -17.91
CA LYS A 538 13.29 -15.14 -18.10
C LYS A 538 12.21 -15.59 -19.07
N PHE A 539 11.23 -14.73 -19.34
CA PHE A 539 10.13 -14.99 -20.27
C PHE A 539 10.38 -14.39 -21.65
N ASP A 540 11.46 -13.63 -21.83
CA ASP A 540 11.85 -13.12 -23.13
C ASP A 540 12.25 -14.29 -24.04
N ASN A 541 11.76 -14.29 -25.29
CA ASN A 541 11.95 -15.36 -26.27
C ASN A 541 11.29 -16.72 -25.92
N LYS A 542 10.35 -16.75 -24.97
CA LYS A 542 9.51 -17.92 -24.69
C LYS A 542 8.12 -17.77 -25.32
N THR A 543 7.40 -18.89 -25.43
CA THR A 543 6.04 -18.93 -26.01
C THR A 543 5.02 -18.17 -25.15
N VAL A 544 5.23 -18.15 -23.83
CA VAL A 544 4.39 -17.46 -22.86
C VAL A 544 5.05 -16.14 -22.47
N SER A 545 4.30 -15.05 -22.59
CA SER A 545 4.77 -13.73 -22.17
C SER A 545 4.66 -13.54 -20.65
N PHE A 546 5.47 -12.65 -20.07
CA PHE A 546 5.39 -12.32 -18.64
C PHE A 546 3.98 -11.83 -18.21
N GLU A 547 3.30 -11.06 -19.07
CA GLU A 547 1.95 -10.55 -18.79
C GLU A 547 0.91 -11.67 -18.76
N GLU A 548 1.08 -12.68 -19.62
CA GLU A 548 0.23 -13.88 -19.61
C GLU A 548 0.53 -14.72 -18.38
N HIS A 549 1.82 -14.95 -18.07
CA HIS A 549 2.26 -15.67 -16.86
C HIS A 549 1.62 -15.11 -15.58
N ILE A 550 1.67 -13.79 -15.34
CA ILE A 550 1.10 -13.20 -14.10
C ILE A 550 -0.43 -13.15 -14.08
N LYS A 551 -1.10 -13.22 -15.24
CA LYS A 551 -2.57 -13.12 -15.34
C LYS A 551 -3.25 -14.49 -15.33
N SER A 552 -2.66 -15.47 -16.01
CA SER A 552 -3.24 -16.79 -16.21
C SER A 552 -2.57 -17.85 -15.33
N GLU A 553 -1.24 -17.97 -15.32
CA GLU A 553 -0.53 -19.05 -14.59
C GLU A 553 -0.37 -18.71 -13.10
N HIS A 554 0.30 -17.60 -12.79
CA HIS A 554 0.71 -17.17 -11.45
C HIS A 554 -0.05 -15.92 -10.98
N ASN A 555 -1.37 -15.95 -11.14
CA ASN A 555 -2.23 -14.89 -10.61
C ASN A 555 -2.42 -15.06 -9.10
N MET A 556 -1.93 -14.08 -8.32
CA MET A 556 -2.02 -14.15 -6.85
C MET A 556 -3.45 -14.31 -6.31
N TRP A 557 -4.44 -13.77 -7.01
CA TRP A 557 -5.83 -13.87 -6.58
C TRP A 557 -6.38 -15.27 -6.77
N HIS A 558 -5.89 -16.03 -7.76
CA HIS A 558 -6.27 -17.43 -7.92
C HIS A 558 -5.77 -18.25 -6.72
N TYR A 559 -4.56 -17.99 -6.20
CA TYR A 559 -4.09 -18.65 -4.97
C TYR A 559 -4.98 -18.30 -3.76
N LEU A 560 -5.40 -17.04 -3.61
CA LEU A 560 -6.37 -16.67 -2.57
C LEU A 560 -7.70 -17.43 -2.73
N TYR A 561 -8.22 -17.52 -3.95
CA TYR A 561 -9.47 -18.22 -4.22
C TYR A 561 -9.37 -19.71 -3.91
N PHE A 562 -8.22 -20.32 -4.19
CA PHE A 562 -7.95 -21.72 -3.85
C PHE A 562 -7.88 -21.93 -2.33
N LEU A 563 -7.21 -21.04 -1.59
CA LEU A 563 -7.18 -21.09 -0.13
C LEU A 563 -8.59 -20.97 0.47
N VAL A 564 -9.42 -20.09 -0.09
CA VAL A 564 -10.82 -19.94 0.32
C VAL A 564 -11.65 -21.16 -0.05
N LEU A 565 -11.41 -21.78 -1.21
CA LEU A 565 -12.08 -23.02 -1.64
C LEU A 565 -11.81 -24.14 -0.63
N VAL A 566 -10.54 -24.41 -0.32
CA VAL A 566 -10.16 -25.45 0.65
C VAL A 566 -10.84 -25.21 2.00
N LYS A 567 -10.96 -23.95 2.42
CA LYS A 567 -11.58 -23.60 3.70
C LYS A 567 -13.11 -23.78 3.73
N VAL A 568 -13.79 -23.58 2.61
CA VAL A 568 -15.26 -23.63 2.53
C VAL A 568 -15.77 -25.02 2.15
N LYS A 569 -15.01 -25.75 1.32
CA LYS A 569 -15.37 -27.08 0.83
C LYS A 569 -15.27 -28.13 1.93
N ASP A 570 -16.16 -29.12 1.89
CA ASP A 570 -16.16 -30.23 2.85
C ASP A 570 -14.88 -31.09 2.69
N PRO A 571 -14.17 -31.44 3.79
CA PRO A 571 -12.96 -32.24 3.73
C PRO A 571 -13.11 -33.62 3.05
N THR A 572 -14.31 -34.18 3.01
CA THR A 572 -14.61 -35.47 2.36
C THR A 572 -14.68 -35.38 0.83
N GLU A 573 -14.87 -34.16 0.30
CA GLU A 573 -14.94 -33.91 -1.15
C GLU A 573 -13.61 -33.39 -1.74
N TYR A 574 -12.56 -33.31 -0.94
CA TYR A 574 -11.26 -32.85 -1.42
C TYR A 574 -10.71 -33.78 -2.51
N THR A 575 -10.14 -33.17 -3.55
CA THR A 575 -9.32 -33.92 -4.52
C THR A 575 -7.95 -34.24 -3.90
N GLY A 576 -7.13 -35.04 -4.60
CA GLY A 576 -5.79 -35.41 -4.10
C GLY A 576 -4.88 -34.20 -3.80
N PRO A 577 -4.69 -33.28 -4.76
CA PRO A 577 -3.94 -32.03 -4.55
C PRO A 577 -4.56 -31.11 -3.49
N GLU A 578 -5.90 -30.99 -3.43
CA GLU A 578 -6.58 -30.19 -2.41
C GLU A 578 -6.29 -30.71 -1.00
N SER A 579 -6.36 -32.03 -0.81
CA SER A 579 -6.04 -32.70 0.46
C SER A 579 -4.59 -32.46 0.88
N TYR A 580 -3.66 -32.52 -0.07
CA TYR A 580 -2.24 -32.22 0.17
C TYR A 580 -2.04 -30.77 0.62
N VAL A 581 -2.63 -29.79 -0.08
CA VAL A 581 -2.49 -28.39 0.30
C VAL A 581 -3.18 -28.11 1.63
N ALA A 582 -4.34 -28.72 1.92
CA ALA A 582 -5.02 -28.62 3.20
C ALA A 582 -4.11 -29.07 4.36
N GLN A 583 -3.39 -30.19 4.19
CA GLN A 583 -2.40 -30.64 5.18
C GLN A 583 -1.26 -29.63 5.36
N MET A 584 -0.69 -29.11 4.26
CA MET A 584 0.40 -28.13 4.30
C MET A 584 -0.01 -26.83 5.01
N ILE A 585 -1.26 -26.39 4.84
CA ILE A 585 -1.83 -25.23 5.54
C ILE A 585 -1.89 -25.47 7.05
N VAL A 586 -2.35 -26.65 7.49
CA VAL A 586 -2.40 -27.03 8.91
C VAL A 586 -0.99 -27.07 9.53
N GLU A 587 -0.01 -27.58 8.79
CA GLU A 587 1.40 -27.61 9.17
C GLU A 587 2.09 -26.24 9.08
N LYS A 588 1.41 -25.22 8.54
CA LYS A 588 1.96 -23.89 8.23
C LYS A 588 3.21 -23.93 7.33
N ASN A 589 3.29 -24.94 6.47
CA ASN A 589 4.36 -25.08 5.50
C ASN A 589 3.95 -24.44 4.15
N LEU A 590 4.76 -23.52 3.63
CA LEU A 590 4.53 -22.79 2.38
C LEU A 590 5.34 -23.33 1.19
N ASP A 591 5.96 -24.51 1.33
CA ASP A 591 6.79 -25.12 0.27
C ASP A 591 5.99 -25.61 -0.95
N TRP A 592 4.66 -25.71 -0.82
CA TRP A 592 3.77 -26.05 -1.93
C TRP A 592 3.61 -24.92 -2.95
N PHE A 593 4.01 -23.68 -2.61
CA PHE A 593 4.07 -22.59 -3.59
C PHE A 593 5.28 -22.75 -4.51
N PRO A 594 5.16 -22.44 -5.82
CA PRO A 594 6.30 -22.45 -6.71
C PRO A 594 7.29 -21.36 -6.30
N ARG A 595 8.57 -21.72 -6.24
CA ARG A 595 9.69 -20.80 -5.97
C ARG A 595 10.74 -20.91 -7.05
N MET A 596 11.05 -19.78 -7.70
CA MET A 596 12.04 -19.65 -8.77
C MET A 596 11.85 -20.65 -9.92
N ARG A 597 10.62 -21.09 -10.18
CA ARG A 597 10.26 -22.04 -11.24
C ARG A 597 8.81 -21.84 -11.70
N ALA A 598 8.53 -22.23 -12.94
CA ALA A 598 7.21 -22.22 -13.57
C ALA A 598 7.15 -23.32 -14.64
N MET A 599 6.00 -23.96 -14.84
CA MET A 599 5.85 -25.06 -15.82
C MET A 599 6.23 -24.62 -17.25
N SER A 600 5.87 -23.40 -17.63
CA SER A 600 6.16 -22.82 -18.95
C SER A 600 7.66 -22.73 -19.26
N LEU A 601 8.52 -22.69 -18.24
CA LEU A 601 9.98 -22.62 -18.39
C LEU A 601 10.69 -23.98 -18.34
N VAL A 602 10.05 -25.01 -17.77
CA VAL A 602 10.63 -26.36 -17.58
C VAL A 602 10.70 -27.15 -18.90
N SER A 603 10.01 -26.70 -19.95
CA SER A 603 10.04 -27.29 -21.31
C SER A 603 11.42 -27.30 -22.01
N ASN A 604 12.48 -26.82 -21.36
CA ASN A 604 13.86 -26.91 -21.85
C ASN A 604 14.61 -28.20 -21.44
N GLU A 605 13.95 -29.18 -20.79
CA GLU A 605 14.53 -30.53 -20.60
C GLU A 605 14.80 -31.28 -21.92
N GLY A 606 14.26 -30.79 -23.05
CA GLY A 606 14.57 -31.31 -24.38
C GLY A 606 16.08 -31.35 -24.69
N ASP A 607 16.88 -30.42 -24.17
CA ASP A 607 18.34 -30.45 -24.35
C ASP A 607 19.01 -31.60 -23.56
N SER A 608 18.42 -32.03 -22.45
CA SER A 608 18.87 -33.21 -21.69
C SER A 608 18.46 -34.49 -22.40
N GLU A 609 17.21 -34.58 -22.85
CA GLU A 609 16.70 -35.73 -23.60
C GLU A 609 17.45 -35.92 -24.92
N GLN A 610 17.80 -34.84 -25.64
CA GLN A 610 18.64 -34.93 -26.84
C GLN A 610 20.05 -35.43 -26.54
N ASN A 611 20.62 -35.05 -25.40
CA ASN A 611 21.91 -35.59 -24.95
C ASN A 611 21.82 -37.07 -24.55
N GLU A 612 20.72 -37.51 -23.94
CA GLU A 612 20.47 -38.92 -23.62
C GLU A 612 20.25 -39.77 -24.87
N ILE A 613 19.46 -39.29 -25.83
CA ILE A 613 19.27 -39.95 -27.14
C ILE A 613 20.60 -40.05 -27.88
N ARG A 614 21.43 -39.00 -27.85
CA ARG A 614 22.78 -39.02 -28.44
C ARG A 614 23.68 -40.06 -27.76
N ASN A 615 23.68 -40.13 -26.43
CA ASN A 615 24.41 -41.15 -25.67
C ASN A 615 23.91 -42.58 -25.95
N LEU A 616 22.60 -42.76 -26.12
CA LEU A 616 22.02 -44.05 -26.49
C LEU A 616 22.41 -44.45 -27.92
N GLN A 617 22.45 -43.50 -28.85
CA GLN A 617 22.88 -43.72 -30.22
C GLN A 617 24.37 -44.12 -30.29
N GLU A 618 25.22 -43.47 -29.50
CA GLU A 618 26.65 -43.81 -29.38
C GLU A 618 26.86 -45.22 -28.77
N LYS A 619 26.07 -45.58 -27.74
CA LYS A 619 26.07 -46.95 -27.21
C LYS A 619 25.61 -47.96 -28.26
N LEU A 620 24.57 -47.66 -29.03
CA LEU A 620 24.07 -48.55 -30.09
C LEU A 620 25.13 -48.77 -31.19
N GLU A 621 25.78 -47.71 -31.65
CA GLU A 621 26.89 -47.81 -32.62
C GLU A 621 28.06 -48.65 -32.09
N SER A 622 28.44 -48.46 -30.82
CA SER A 622 29.49 -49.26 -30.20
C SER A 622 29.13 -50.75 -30.15
N THR A 623 27.88 -51.09 -29.80
CA THR A 623 27.41 -52.49 -29.79
C THR A 623 27.32 -53.08 -31.19
N MET A 624 26.90 -52.30 -32.18
CA MET A 624 26.86 -52.72 -33.58
C MET A 624 28.27 -52.99 -34.13
N SER A 625 29.26 -52.17 -33.75
CA SER A 625 30.66 -52.39 -34.11
C SER A 625 31.20 -53.69 -33.49
N LEU A 626 30.85 -53.97 -32.24
CA LEU A 626 31.28 -55.17 -31.51
C LEU A 626 30.67 -56.43 -32.13
N VAL A 627 29.38 -56.39 -32.48
CA VAL A 627 28.69 -57.48 -33.18
C VAL A 627 29.31 -57.73 -34.55
N LYS A 628 29.67 -56.67 -35.29
CA LYS A 628 30.35 -56.79 -36.58
C LYS A 628 31.75 -57.42 -36.44
N GLN A 629 32.52 -57.01 -35.43
CA GLN A 629 33.82 -57.61 -35.12
C GLN A 629 33.69 -59.08 -34.73
N LEU A 630 32.75 -59.43 -33.86
CA LEU A 630 32.49 -60.81 -33.44
C LEU A 630 32.06 -61.68 -34.62
N SER A 631 31.18 -61.17 -35.48
CA SER A 631 30.78 -61.86 -36.71
C SER A 631 31.96 -62.07 -37.67
N GLY A 632 32.87 -61.10 -37.76
CA GLY A 632 34.11 -61.20 -38.53
C GLY A 632 35.03 -62.29 -37.99
N GLN A 633 35.29 -62.29 -36.67
CA GLN A 633 36.09 -63.32 -36.00
C GLN A 633 35.49 -64.71 -36.15
N LEU A 634 34.16 -64.84 -36.12
CA LEU A 634 33.48 -66.12 -36.27
C LEU A 634 33.59 -66.65 -37.71
N ALA A 635 33.57 -65.76 -38.70
CA ALA A 635 33.80 -66.11 -40.11
C ALA A 635 35.25 -66.56 -40.34
N GLU A 636 36.23 -65.84 -39.78
CA GLU A 636 37.65 -66.18 -39.85
C GLU A 636 37.95 -67.50 -39.14
N LEU A 637 37.38 -67.74 -37.95
CA LEU A 637 37.50 -69.00 -37.23
C LEU A 637 36.91 -70.16 -38.04
N LYS A 638 35.77 -69.95 -38.70
CA LYS A 638 35.16 -70.96 -39.58
C LYS A 638 36.09 -71.28 -40.75
N GLU A 639 36.71 -70.29 -41.37
CA GLU A 639 37.66 -70.48 -42.46
C GLU A 639 38.90 -71.27 -41.99
N GLN A 640 39.50 -70.88 -40.86
CA GLN A 640 40.63 -71.60 -40.26
C GLN A 640 40.29 -73.05 -39.90
N MET A 641 39.09 -73.30 -39.36
CA MET A 641 38.61 -74.66 -39.08
C MET A 641 38.45 -75.49 -40.36
N THR A 642 37.98 -74.88 -41.46
CA THR A 642 37.89 -75.57 -42.76
C THR A 642 39.27 -75.83 -43.38
N GLU A 643 40.21 -74.91 -43.24
CA GLU A 643 41.60 -75.11 -43.66
C GLU A 643 42.30 -76.20 -42.85
N GLN A 644 42.16 -76.20 -41.52
CA GLN A 644 42.66 -77.28 -40.67
C GLN A 644 42.07 -78.63 -41.09
N ARG A 645 40.77 -78.68 -41.44
CA ARG A 645 40.14 -79.91 -41.92
C ARG A 645 40.72 -80.36 -43.26
N LYS A 646 40.96 -79.44 -44.20
CA LYS A 646 41.64 -79.73 -45.48
C LYS A 646 43.09 -80.20 -45.25
N ASN A 647 43.83 -79.58 -44.34
CA ASN A 647 45.19 -79.99 -43.98
C ASN A 647 45.22 -81.38 -43.31
N LYS A 648 44.28 -81.67 -42.40
CA LYS A 648 44.11 -83.03 -41.83
C LYS A 648 43.77 -84.06 -42.90
N GLN A 649 42.92 -83.73 -43.87
CA GLN A 649 42.64 -84.61 -45.02
C GLN A 649 43.89 -84.82 -45.89
N ARG A 650 44.70 -83.79 -46.15
CA ARG A 650 45.98 -83.93 -46.87
C ARG A 650 46.98 -84.81 -46.12
N LEU A 651 47.10 -84.65 -44.80
CA LEU A 651 47.89 -85.54 -43.95
C LEU A 651 47.36 -86.98 -43.94
N GLY A 652 46.04 -87.16 -43.99
CA GLY A 652 45.41 -88.49 -44.14
C GLY A 652 45.74 -89.18 -45.47
N PHE A 653 45.90 -88.43 -46.56
CA PHE A 653 46.34 -88.95 -47.86
C PHE A 653 47.84 -89.29 -47.91
N LEU A 654 48.67 -88.62 -47.11
CA LEU A 654 50.12 -88.90 -46.99
C LEU A 654 50.43 -89.95 -45.89
N GLY A 655 49.42 -90.36 -45.12
CA GLY A 655 49.54 -91.24 -43.95
C GLY A 655 49.02 -92.67 -44.13
N SER A 656 48.87 -93.16 -45.36
CA SER A 656 48.60 -94.60 -45.62
C SER A 656 49.84 -95.28 -46.17
N ASN A 657 50.82 -95.52 -45.29
CA ASN A 657 51.79 -96.62 -45.29
C ASN A 657 52.93 -96.31 -44.32
N THR A 658 52.84 -96.79 -43.08
CA THR A 658 53.90 -97.55 -42.35
C THR A 658 53.57 -97.69 -40.86
N PRO A 659 54.02 -98.77 -40.19
CA PRO A 659 53.54 -99.17 -38.86
C PRO A 659 54.38 -98.60 -37.71
N HIS A 660 53.68 -98.38 -36.59
CA HIS A 660 54.11 -98.24 -35.19
C HIS A 660 55.59 -98.41 -34.83
N VAL A 661 56.15 -97.45 -34.08
CA VAL A 661 57.14 -97.70 -33.02
C VAL A 661 56.88 -96.77 -31.81
N ASN A 662 56.74 -97.39 -30.64
CA ASN A 662 56.70 -96.79 -29.29
C ASN A 662 58.04 -96.14 -28.92
N HIS A 663 58.04 -95.04 -28.15
CA HIS A 663 58.49 -95.04 -26.74
C HIS A 663 58.58 -93.64 -26.10
N HIS A 664 58.07 -93.60 -24.86
CA HIS A 664 58.55 -92.89 -23.67
C HIS A 664 58.56 -91.35 -23.54
N MET A 665 57.58 -90.89 -22.75
CA MET A 665 57.67 -89.93 -21.64
C MET A 665 59.01 -89.92 -20.88
N PRO A 666 59.36 -88.78 -20.26
CA PRO A 666 59.41 -88.78 -18.80
C PRO A 666 58.81 -87.51 -18.15
N PRO A 667 58.53 -87.58 -16.83
CA PRO A 667 57.78 -86.58 -16.08
C PRO A 667 58.70 -85.59 -15.34
N HIS A 668 58.25 -84.34 -15.22
CA HIS A 668 58.20 -83.61 -13.95
C HIS A 668 57.18 -82.48 -14.04
#